data_AF-A0A1I8IQQ8-F1
#
_entry.id   AF-A0A1I8IQQ8-F1
#
_cell.length_a   1.000
_cell.length_b   1.000
_cell.length_c   1.000
_cell.angle_alpha   90.00
_cell.angle_beta   90.00
_cell.angle_gamma   90.00
#
_symmetry.space_group_name_H-M   'P 1'
#
loop_
_entity.id
_entity.type
_entity.pdbx_description
1 polymer ?
#
loop_
_entity_poly.entity_id
_entity_poly.type
_entity_poly.pdbx_seq_one_letter_code
_entity_poly.pdbx_strand_id
1 'polypeptide(L)'
;MGKSFAPSYSNIYMGYWEQRGLELSPQKPALWLRYIDDIFGVWHGTRDELVRFHELLDGLDPNIRLQLSYSSTEVNFLDTTVFWDREGDSKRLATRVFFKPTDSRALIHRDSFHPRRTFKGVVKSQLIRYARRCSRMVDFDAACTELLSNLVQHQGYNRRFLRNIKYEVLAELGFYPTRRWEFGFLPCNPARLCKCCQAHARFTSVCPGSASTTVKITISQRIDCNSVNAVYTVFCRRCSCTVYVGETVNSIRARMLAHVGDIRHARDTPVARHFSNDGHSLEDFAFTGVWTRDGSGPKANERRQRQEAKLIAVLKTLVPHGANELAGVLHNPAIPLIVPHCAGSDTLVAKTLHRFVGLALASVGGSFDGACCEMALRFDVFRRLPRPVCSMRIQALRTNCSKMWNPSFWCHLTEFGFKTDSSAPPRITRLTSVLSATPCVSNKYTVLRPLAFLSTSLTARTSPRRIWDCQMLKLHVSSGVGPDANGRHQISGEKVLQIELHLGHFTFRSLCLDVWVQARHSEEFGQIAETRIFTILSSCPFILVGELDSMLSYFTITLTIFLVQQLFIDTHIFAVAAIAAVLMQTFGRSAGQSDGLDGTELEILEAVMFENETKISRYLQKPSNVDRLFSINEMTFSPLHFACEMGKDKIVEMFIRAHADVNLQRKTGECSPSDSELSHQLHSALEQSGFTESRAALQSAAADVLQQILRSRLNVDNYFVVGSYSEGWGNSLTTLDGRTDANSDIDVMHLIPGREYHQKSLCECDGAPEQHELVNGHIQCSGFASNPANATPGCTLRPALDNVSACRLCRYPPIAPLLPNRVSNIPHAVLEALRKVLTSASSPCHVVYAASPDRGGEELRVSTSFLENRMLRSLTTLQGQLFVTLKYLVKKVICHKNGFNQQGLKSYHVKTITFRMVDETPVEQWKKENLVSLTRQSLQMLLDCVEKSREQDRQTPDTPDRSRGRIMNHFFLSDAAIYLKGADKERADQHLDGIMSTLRTVIDRLPQLLQQFIGSLRPVSDSGTFYFHPFQILPDLRPMPLTKSSTLEYYQIYDVVRECLVRLSRSDCSQRSQESLTELIARLPDCALSAREALRALACLKFGYRGTAERVVSSCSGHSVSRGIAWSREKSATEATVEFVMRHLSSRDSAWKFCFEFDQRPKLEFLTGALRDGADLFYMNFDALLWALRLELRTDREARAQDWIRDVAEREDSDEQELLVAALNSSNLEQVQEIVKKLR
;
A
#
# COMPACT_ATOMS: atom_id res chain seq x y z
N MET A 1 13.44 -7.41 9.36
CA MET A 1 12.54 -6.66 10.29
C MET A 1 11.30 -7.51 10.51
N GLY A 2 10.68 -7.43 11.69
CA GLY A 2 9.50 -8.24 12.04
C GLY A 2 8.20 -7.76 11.38
N LYS A 3 7.08 -8.35 11.81
CA LYS A 3 5.73 -7.96 11.37
C LYS A 3 5.42 -6.48 11.67
N SER A 4 4.59 -5.85 10.85
CA SER A 4 4.42 -4.39 10.71
C SER A 4 4.14 -3.58 11.99
N PHE A 5 3.21 -4.06 12.83
CA PHE A 5 2.81 -3.43 14.10
C PHE A 5 3.79 -3.72 15.24
N ALA A 6 4.73 -4.67 15.11
CA ALA A 6 5.54 -5.13 16.24
C ALA A 6 6.37 -4.01 16.87
N PRO A 7 7.01 -3.10 16.10
CA PRO A 7 7.65 -1.91 16.64
C PRO A 7 6.68 -1.00 17.41
N SER A 8 5.40 -0.94 17.06
CA SER A 8 4.40 -0.14 17.78
C SER A 8 4.12 -0.71 19.17
N TYR A 9 3.94 -2.04 19.28
CA TYR A 9 3.74 -2.70 20.58
C TYR A 9 4.98 -2.60 21.48
N SER A 10 6.18 -2.79 20.93
CA SER A 10 7.43 -2.53 21.65
C SER A 10 7.50 -1.09 22.15
N ASN A 11 7.16 -0.10 21.30
CA ASN A 11 7.15 1.31 21.69
C ASN A 11 6.14 1.65 22.81
N ILE A 12 4.97 1.00 22.82
CA ILE A 12 3.95 1.15 23.86
C ILE A 12 4.44 0.53 25.17
N TYR A 13 4.97 -0.71 25.14
CA TYR A 13 5.46 -1.37 26.35
C TYR A 13 6.65 -0.63 26.96
N MET A 14 7.61 -0.20 26.14
CA MET A 14 8.71 0.64 26.60
C MET A 14 8.22 1.96 27.19
N GLY A 15 7.14 2.57 26.66
CA GLY A 15 6.54 3.77 27.27
C GLY A 15 5.97 3.54 28.68
N TYR A 16 5.35 2.39 28.92
CA TYR A 16 4.87 2.00 30.25
C TYR A 16 6.03 1.68 31.22
N TRP A 17 7.03 0.92 30.76
CA TRP A 17 8.24 0.60 31.50
C TRP A 17 9.03 1.87 31.88
N GLU A 18 9.17 2.84 30.96
CA GLU A 18 9.77 4.16 31.20
C GLU A 18 9.01 4.94 32.28
N GLN A 19 7.68 5.03 32.15
CA GLN A 19 6.85 5.75 33.12
C GLN A 19 7.01 5.14 34.52
N ARG A 20 6.95 3.81 34.64
CA ARG A 20 7.13 3.11 35.91
C ARG A 20 8.50 3.38 36.54
N GLY A 21 9.57 3.42 35.73
CA GLY A 21 10.91 3.78 36.18
C GLY A 21 11.04 5.24 36.63
N LEU A 22 10.48 6.16 35.86
CA LEU A 22 10.44 7.59 36.19
C LEU A 22 9.52 7.91 37.37
N GLU A 23 8.52 7.07 37.67
CA GLU A 23 7.68 7.17 38.87
C GLU A 23 8.40 6.66 40.12
N LEU A 24 9.10 5.52 40.03
CA LEU A 24 9.81 4.88 41.14
C LEU A 24 11.15 5.57 41.52
N SER A 25 11.81 6.27 40.59
CA SER A 25 13.11 6.89 40.89
C SER A 25 13.00 8.13 41.80
N PRO A 26 13.76 8.19 42.91
CA PRO A 26 13.75 9.34 43.81
C PRO A 26 14.41 10.58 43.18
N GLN A 27 15.45 10.37 42.36
CA GLN A 27 16.08 11.42 41.55
C GLN A 27 15.65 11.24 40.09
N LYS A 28 15.19 12.31 39.44
CA LYS A 28 14.68 12.24 38.06
C LYS A 28 15.69 12.85 37.09
N PRO A 29 15.80 12.33 35.85
CA PRO A 29 16.63 12.95 34.82
C PRO A 29 16.09 14.35 34.50
N ALA A 30 17.01 15.28 34.24
CA ALA A 30 16.66 16.64 33.87
C ALA A 30 15.94 16.68 32.51
N LEU A 31 16.37 15.79 31.60
CA LEU A 31 15.74 15.50 30.34
C LEU A 31 15.73 13.99 30.11
N TRP A 32 14.60 13.44 29.67
CA TRP A 32 14.48 12.06 29.19
C TRP A 32 13.80 12.04 27.82
N LEU A 33 14.38 11.33 26.86
CA LEU A 33 13.89 11.16 25.49
C LEU A 33 14.23 9.75 25.00
N ARG A 34 13.30 9.09 24.30
CA ARG A 34 13.54 7.81 23.62
C ARG A 34 13.23 7.91 22.12
N TYR A 35 13.95 7.12 21.33
CA TYR A 35 13.71 6.91 19.91
C TYR A 35 13.73 5.40 19.65
N ILE A 36 12.55 4.79 19.54
CA ILE A 36 12.38 3.34 19.43
C ILE A 36 13.06 2.64 20.63
N ASP A 37 14.22 2.03 20.44
CA ASP A 37 14.97 1.30 21.47
C ASP A 37 16.14 2.13 22.07
N ASP A 38 16.58 3.19 21.38
CA ASP A 38 17.67 4.08 21.81
C ASP A 38 17.15 5.18 22.78
N ILE A 39 17.80 5.35 23.93
CA ILE A 39 17.43 6.35 24.96
C ILE A 39 18.52 7.45 25.05
N PHE A 40 18.09 8.71 25.17
CA PHE A 40 18.94 9.86 25.47
C PHE A 40 18.45 10.59 26.72
N GLY A 41 19.35 10.81 27.68
CA GLY A 41 19.06 11.54 28.91
C GLY A 41 20.08 12.64 29.21
N VAL A 42 19.65 13.65 29.97
CA VAL A 42 20.54 14.56 30.69
C VAL A 42 20.36 14.32 32.18
N TRP A 43 21.41 13.83 32.83
CA TRP A 43 21.47 13.73 34.28
C TRP A 43 22.03 15.02 34.89
N HIS A 44 21.52 15.40 36.06
CA HIS A 44 21.99 16.58 36.80
C HIS A 44 22.40 16.28 38.26
N GLY A 45 22.20 15.04 38.72
CA GLY A 45 22.75 14.54 39.98
C GLY A 45 24.18 14.01 39.80
N THR A 46 24.66 13.31 40.83
CA THR A 46 25.95 12.63 40.84
C THR A 46 26.01 11.41 39.92
N ARG A 47 27.23 10.92 39.66
CA ARG A 47 27.48 9.68 38.92
C ARG A 47 26.78 8.47 39.55
N ASP A 48 26.84 8.36 40.87
CA ASP A 48 26.39 7.16 41.57
C ASP A 48 24.85 7.13 41.65
N GLU A 49 24.20 8.29 41.63
CA GLU A 49 22.74 8.39 41.47
C GLU A 49 22.29 8.01 40.05
N LEU A 50 23.09 8.31 39.01
CA LEU A 50 22.82 7.84 37.64
C LEU A 50 22.95 6.32 37.52
N VAL A 51 23.96 5.74 38.17
CA VAL A 51 24.15 4.28 38.20
C VAL A 51 22.98 3.62 38.95
N ARG A 52 22.61 4.09 40.15
CA ARG A 52 21.43 3.58 40.87
C ARG A 52 20.12 3.73 40.11
N PHE A 53 19.96 4.79 39.31
CA PHE A 53 18.80 4.95 38.43
C PHE A 53 18.82 3.94 37.28
N HIS A 54 19.98 3.66 36.67
CA HIS A 54 20.13 2.62 35.65
C HIS A 54 19.85 1.22 36.22
N GLU A 55 20.41 0.88 37.38
CA GLU A 55 20.14 -0.37 38.11
C GLU A 55 18.64 -0.55 38.41
N LEU A 56 17.96 0.53 38.84
CA LEU A 56 16.52 0.53 39.08
C LEU A 56 15.71 0.25 37.81
N LEU A 57 16.12 0.80 36.65
CA LEU A 57 15.46 0.57 35.36
C LEU A 57 15.71 -0.86 34.82
N ASP A 58 16.94 -1.36 34.94
CA ASP A 58 17.35 -2.70 34.52
C ASP A 58 16.68 -3.80 35.38
N GLY A 59 16.26 -3.46 36.60
CA GLY A 59 15.48 -4.33 37.50
C GLY A 59 13.96 -4.33 37.30
N LEU A 60 13.38 -3.55 36.37
CA LEU A 60 11.92 -3.45 36.22
C LEU A 60 11.26 -4.65 35.51
N ASP A 61 12.00 -5.31 34.62
CA ASP A 61 11.59 -6.46 33.80
C ASP A 61 12.83 -7.31 33.49
N PRO A 62 12.88 -8.60 33.86
CA PRO A 62 14.08 -9.44 33.66
C PRO A 62 14.46 -9.66 32.19
N ASN A 63 13.55 -9.38 31.24
CA ASN A 63 13.76 -9.57 29.80
C ASN A 63 14.28 -8.31 29.09
N ILE A 64 14.29 -7.15 29.77
CA ILE A 64 14.83 -5.89 29.24
C ILE A 64 16.18 -5.63 29.91
N ARG A 65 17.21 -5.33 29.11
CA ARG A 65 18.53 -4.90 29.61
C ARG A 65 18.97 -3.61 28.94
N LEU A 66 19.48 -2.69 29.75
CA LEU A 66 19.95 -1.38 29.33
C LEU A 66 21.47 -1.32 29.31
N GLN A 67 22.03 -0.89 28.18
CA GLN A 67 23.44 -0.49 28.12
C GLN A 67 23.57 1.01 28.44
N LEU A 68 23.98 1.34 29.66
CA LEU A 68 24.23 2.72 30.06
C LEU A 68 25.55 3.25 29.46
N SER A 69 25.48 4.38 28.74
CA SER A 69 26.63 5.15 28.29
C SER A 69 26.46 6.62 28.70
N TYR A 70 27.45 7.21 29.35
CA TYR A 70 27.40 8.56 29.89
C TYR A 70 28.77 9.25 29.84
N SER A 71 28.74 10.58 29.83
CA SER A 71 29.93 11.42 29.77
C SER A 71 29.59 12.83 30.24
N SER A 72 30.56 13.51 30.85
CA SER A 72 30.44 14.91 31.27
C SER A 72 30.81 15.91 30.17
N THR A 73 31.35 15.45 29.03
CA THR A 73 31.91 16.29 27.96
C THR A 73 31.16 16.12 26.63
N GLU A 74 31.08 14.89 26.12
CA GLU A 74 30.32 14.53 24.92
C GLU A 74 29.83 13.07 24.94
N VAL A 75 28.67 12.81 24.33
CA VAL A 75 28.04 11.49 24.22
C VAL A 75 27.51 11.25 22.80
N ASN A 76 27.53 10.00 22.33
CA ASN A 76 27.05 9.62 21.01
C ASN A 76 25.61 9.10 21.10
N PHE A 77 24.73 9.57 20.21
CA PHE A 77 23.36 9.09 20.09
C PHE A 77 23.00 8.88 18.61
N LEU A 78 22.55 7.67 18.26
CA LEU A 78 22.31 7.22 16.88
C LEU A 78 23.51 7.47 15.94
N ASP A 79 23.49 8.61 15.27
CA ASP A 79 24.42 9.07 14.23
C ASP A 79 24.73 10.58 14.40
N THR A 80 24.68 11.05 15.65
CA THR A 80 25.03 12.41 16.11
C THR A 80 25.80 12.36 17.44
N THR A 81 26.96 13.01 17.52
CA THR A 81 27.65 13.29 18.79
C THR A 81 27.15 14.60 19.36
N VAL A 82 26.87 14.61 20.66
CA VAL A 82 26.28 15.71 21.42
C VAL A 82 27.31 16.16 22.46
N PHE A 83 27.75 17.41 22.40
CA PHE A 83 28.90 17.90 23.17
C PHE A 83 28.67 19.29 23.77
N TRP A 84 29.38 19.62 24.85
CA TRP A 84 29.37 20.96 25.42
C TRP A 84 30.24 21.93 24.62
N ASP A 85 29.60 22.86 23.90
CA ASP A 85 30.26 24.00 23.25
C ASP A 85 30.58 25.08 24.30
N ARG A 86 31.74 25.74 24.14
CA ARG A 86 32.22 26.82 25.01
C ARG A 86 32.24 28.13 24.25
N GLU A 87 31.08 28.78 24.15
CA GLU A 87 30.92 30.09 23.52
C GLU A 87 30.77 31.16 24.61
N GLY A 88 31.92 31.69 25.05
CA GLY A 88 32.04 32.52 26.26
C GLY A 88 31.70 31.73 27.53
N ASP A 89 31.22 32.43 28.56
CA ASP A 89 30.77 31.83 29.83
C ASP A 89 29.50 30.96 29.69
N SER A 90 28.84 30.99 28.53
CA SER A 90 27.58 30.27 28.32
C SER A 90 27.80 28.84 27.81
N LYS A 91 27.71 27.85 28.70
CA LYS A 91 27.63 26.43 28.31
C LYS A 91 26.39 26.18 27.44
N ARG A 92 26.57 25.58 26.26
CA ARG A 92 25.51 25.21 25.31
C ARG A 92 25.79 23.81 24.79
N LEU A 93 24.76 22.99 24.55
CA LEU A 93 24.96 21.71 23.84
C LEU A 93 24.94 21.93 22.33
N ALA A 94 26.03 21.54 21.68
CA ALA A 94 26.22 21.50 20.24
C ALA A 94 26.27 20.05 19.74
N THR A 95 26.26 19.90 18.42
CA THR A 95 26.11 18.61 17.75
C THR A 95 27.00 18.51 16.51
N ARG A 96 27.55 17.33 16.27
CA ARG A 96 28.31 16.95 15.06
C ARG A 96 27.83 15.58 14.59
N VAL A 97 27.99 15.21 13.32
CA VAL A 97 27.58 13.86 12.87
C VAL A 97 28.49 12.81 13.53
N PHE A 98 27.91 11.69 13.94
CA PHE A 98 28.66 10.53 14.43
C PHE A 98 28.63 9.42 13.37
N PHE A 99 29.80 8.95 12.96
CA PHE A 99 29.94 7.73 12.16
C PHE A 99 30.11 6.56 13.11
N LYS A 100 29.19 5.58 13.07
CA LYS A 100 29.39 4.31 13.82
C LYS A 100 30.65 3.60 13.26
N PRO A 101 31.45 2.88 14.07
CA PRO A 101 32.64 2.17 13.56
C PRO A 101 32.35 1.18 12.42
N THR A 102 31.12 0.68 12.34
CA THR A 102 30.61 -0.20 11.27
C THR A 102 30.13 0.54 10.02
N ASP A 103 30.14 1.88 9.99
CA ASP A 103 29.77 2.69 8.83
C ASP A 103 30.93 2.76 7.82
N SER A 104 30.85 1.89 6.81
CA SER A 104 31.74 1.87 5.65
C SER A 104 31.66 3.14 4.79
N ARG A 105 30.73 4.06 5.10
CA ARG A 105 30.48 5.34 4.40
C ARG A 105 30.28 5.16 2.88
N ALA A 106 29.87 3.97 2.47
CA ALA A 106 29.70 3.57 1.09
C ALA A 106 28.35 4.06 0.55
N LEU A 107 28.40 4.87 -0.50
CA LEU A 107 27.24 5.15 -1.36
C LEU A 107 27.42 4.39 -2.68
N ILE A 108 26.35 4.33 -3.47
CA ILE A 108 26.27 3.66 -4.78
C ILE A 108 27.57 3.81 -5.60
N HIS A 109 28.25 2.70 -5.91
CA HIS A 109 29.49 2.68 -6.71
C HIS A 109 29.29 3.34 -8.08
N ARG A 110 30.25 4.15 -8.54
CA ARG A 110 30.07 5.02 -9.72
C ARG A 110 29.76 4.26 -11.01
N ASP A 111 30.25 3.03 -11.15
CA ASP A 111 30.11 2.20 -12.36
C ASP A 111 28.88 1.28 -12.34
N SER A 112 28.04 1.38 -11.32
CA SER A 112 26.73 0.71 -11.29
C SER A 112 25.77 1.28 -12.35
N PHE A 113 24.83 0.45 -12.81
CA PHE A 113 23.88 0.76 -13.89
C PHE A 113 22.72 1.70 -13.48
N HIS A 114 22.98 2.67 -12.60
CA HIS A 114 21.98 3.66 -12.18
C HIS A 114 21.98 4.93 -13.06
N PRO A 115 20.82 5.59 -13.27
CA PRO A 115 20.74 6.85 -14.00
C PRO A 115 21.63 7.95 -13.41
N ARG A 116 22.26 8.79 -14.26
CA ARG A 116 23.19 9.86 -13.83
C ARG A 116 22.65 10.78 -12.74
N ARG A 117 21.33 11.02 -12.71
CA ARG A 117 20.64 11.82 -11.66
C ARG A 117 20.68 11.18 -10.27
N THR A 118 20.75 9.86 -10.17
CA THR A 118 20.71 9.11 -8.91
C THR A 118 21.97 9.34 -8.07
N PHE A 119 23.17 9.23 -8.67
CA PHE A 119 24.44 9.51 -7.98
C PHE A 119 24.46 10.92 -7.38
N LYS A 120 24.00 11.92 -8.15
CA LYS A 120 23.88 13.31 -7.69
C LYS A 120 22.87 13.43 -6.54
N GLY A 121 21.70 12.81 -6.66
CA GLY A 121 20.64 12.84 -5.65
C GLY A 121 21.04 12.21 -4.31
N VAL A 122 21.73 11.07 -4.34
CA VAL A 122 22.16 10.35 -3.12
C VAL A 122 23.24 11.14 -2.37
N VAL A 123 24.28 11.62 -3.06
CA VAL A 123 25.31 12.48 -2.45
C VAL A 123 24.69 13.77 -1.89
N LYS A 124 23.86 14.46 -2.69
CA LYS A 124 23.15 15.69 -2.28
C LYS A 124 22.33 15.48 -1.00
N SER A 125 21.64 14.34 -0.89
CA SER A 125 20.80 14.02 0.27
C SER A 125 21.61 13.83 1.56
N GLN A 126 22.77 13.15 1.50
CA GLN A 126 23.64 13.00 2.67
C GLN A 126 24.27 14.32 3.10
N LEU A 127 24.70 15.18 2.17
CA LEU A 127 25.23 16.51 2.51
C LEU A 127 24.17 17.38 3.18
N ILE A 128 22.91 17.35 2.73
CA ILE A 128 21.80 18.06 3.40
C ILE A 128 21.54 17.48 4.81
N ARG A 129 21.67 16.16 5.00
CA ARG A 129 21.55 15.49 6.31
C ARG A 129 22.66 15.91 7.27
N TYR A 130 23.91 16.00 6.82
CA TYR A 130 25.03 16.46 7.65
C TYR A 130 24.89 17.94 8.02
N ALA A 131 24.50 18.80 7.07
CA ALA A 131 24.31 20.24 7.31
C ALA A 131 23.25 20.52 8.38
N ARG A 132 22.19 19.70 8.46
CA ARG A 132 21.14 19.80 9.50
C ARG A 132 21.53 19.25 10.87
N ARG A 133 22.69 18.58 10.98
CA ARG A 133 23.18 17.95 12.22
C ARG A 133 24.34 18.69 12.86
N CYS A 134 25.19 19.29 12.04
CA CYS A 134 26.34 20.03 12.53
C CYS A 134 25.92 21.42 13.02
N SER A 135 26.16 21.67 14.30
CA SER A 135 25.91 22.97 14.94
C SER A 135 26.88 24.05 14.46
N ARG A 136 28.05 23.68 13.94
CA ARG A 136 29.07 24.59 13.39
C ARG A 136 29.50 24.12 12.01
N MET A 137 29.90 25.06 11.15
CA MET A 137 30.33 24.75 9.76
C MET A 137 31.57 23.84 9.72
N VAL A 138 32.50 23.98 10.68
CA VAL A 138 33.70 23.14 10.76
C VAL A 138 33.36 21.64 10.96
N ASP A 139 32.35 21.33 11.77
CA ASP A 139 31.91 19.96 11.99
C ASP A 139 31.23 19.37 10.74
N PHE A 140 30.54 20.22 9.96
CA PHE A 140 29.99 19.85 8.66
C PHE A 140 31.08 19.62 7.62
N ASP A 141 32.08 20.49 7.57
CA ASP A 141 33.20 20.39 6.62
C ASP A 141 34.07 19.16 6.89
N ALA A 142 34.29 18.79 8.15
CA ALA A 142 34.94 17.54 8.55
C ALA A 142 34.16 16.31 8.05
N ALA A 143 32.87 16.19 8.41
CA ALA A 143 32.01 15.06 7.99
C ALA A 143 31.86 14.95 6.46
N CYS A 144 31.84 16.10 5.75
CA CYS A 144 31.93 16.11 4.30
C CYS A 144 33.28 15.59 3.79
N THR A 145 34.39 15.98 4.42
CA THR A 145 35.74 15.62 3.94
C THR A 145 35.96 14.12 4.05
N GLU A 146 35.52 13.48 5.13
CA GLU A 146 35.52 12.01 5.26
C GLU A 146 34.71 11.33 4.15
N LEU A 147 33.41 11.67 4.03
CA LEU A 147 32.53 11.06 3.03
C LEU A 147 33.07 11.25 1.61
N LEU A 148 33.42 12.48 1.24
CA LEU A 148 33.86 12.78 -0.13
C LEU A 148 35.24 12.15 -0.43
N SER A 149 36.10 11.91 0.56
CA SER A 149 37.35 11.16 0.37
C SER A 149 37.07 9.68 0.11
N ASN A 150 36.23 9.05 0.94
CA ASN A 150 35.82 7.65 0.78
C ASN A 150 35.20 7.38 -0.61
N LEU A 151 34.33 8.28 -1.08
CA LEU A 151 33.70 8.16 -2.39
C LEU A 151 34.69 8.28 -3.57
N VAL A 152 35.77 9.06 -3.40
CA VAL A 152 36.84 9.20 -4.40
C VAL A 152 37.78 8.00 -4.39
N GLN A 153 38.12 7.49 -3.20
CA GLN A 153 39.09 6.40 -3.03
C GLN A 153 38.50 5.01 -3.33
N HIS A 154 37.23 4.77 -2.97
CA HIS A 154 36.64 3.42 -2.97
C HIS A 154 35.34 3.29 -3.76
N GLN A 155 34.80 4.37 -4.34
CA GLN A 155 33.52 4.34 -5.08
C GLN A 155 33.57 5.00 -6.47
N GLY A 156 34.76 5.36 -6.97
CA GLY A 156 34.95 5.89 -8.33
C GLY A 156 34.44 7.32 -8.60
N TYR A 157 34.09 8.11 -7.57
CA TYR A 157 33.53 9.46 -7.77
C TYR A 157 34.60 10.49 -8.13
N ASN A 158 34.28 11.35 -9.10
CA ASN A 158 35.17 12.46 -9.49
C ASN A 158 35.10 13.64 -8.49
N ARG A 159 36.27 14.12 -8.03
CA ARG A 159 36.42 15.25 -7.08
C ARG A 159 35.66 16.52 -7.50
N ARG A 160 35.65 16.87 -8.80
CA ARG A 160 34.96 18.08 -9.31
C ARG A 160 33.44 17.92 -9.26
N PHE A 161 32.92 16.73 -9.59
CA PHE A 161 31.49 16.42 -9.48
C PHE A 161 31.02 16.53 -8.03
N LEU A 162 31.75 15.95 -7.07
CA LEU A 162 31.43 16.05 -5.64
C LEU A 162 31.51 17.49 -5.10
N ARG A 163 32.55 18.25 -5.48
CA ARG A 163 32.70 19.67 -5.09
C ARG A 163 31.53 20.52 -5.59
N ASN A 164 31.07 20.30 -6.82
CA ASN A 164 29.90 21.00 -7.37
C ASN A 164 28.62 20.68 -6.57
N ILE A 165 28.40 19.43 -6.17
CA ILE A 165 27.23 19.06 -5.36
C ILE A 165 27.29 19.70 -3.96
N LYS A 166 28.47 19.77 -3.33
CA LYS A 166 28.64 20.49 -2.05
C LYS A 166 28.37 21.99 -2.19
N TYR A 167 28.81 22.60 -3.28
CA TYR A 167 28.50 24.00 -3.60
C TYR A 167 26.99 24.23 -3.77
N GLU A 168 26.31 23.40 -4.57
CA GLU A 168 24.87 23.48 -4.78
C GLU A 168 24.09 23.36 -3.46
N VAL A 169 24.46 22.41 -2.59
CA VAL A 169 23.82 22.25 -1.27
C VAL A 169 24.01 23.49 -0.38
N LEU A 170 25.20 24.10 -0.39
CA LEU A 170 25.46 25.33 0.38
C LEU A 170 24.77 26.57 -0.20
N ALA A 171 24.49 26.58 -1.51
CA ALA A 171 23.68 27.61 -2.15
C ALA A 171 22.18 27.44 -1.82
N GLU A 172 21.64 26.22 -1.95
CA GLU A 172 20.24 25.90 -1.65
C GLU A 172 19.87 26.07 -0.16
N LEU A 173 20.82 25.81 0.75
CA LEU A 173 20.65 26.09 2.18
C LEU A 173 20.87 27.57 2.55
N GLY A 174 21.18 28.44 1.58
CA GLY A 174 21.32 29.89 1.77
C GLY A 174 22.61 30.34 2.47
N PHE A 175 23.61 29.47 2.61
CA PHE A 175 24.88 29.78 3.27
C PHE A 175 25.87 30.50 2.35
N TYR A 176 25.86 30.20 1.04
CA TYR A 176 26.87 30.72 0.11
C TYR A 176 26.93 32.26 -0.02
N PRO A 177 25.81 33.03 0.02
CA PRO A 177 25.87 34.49 -0.05
C PRO A 177 26.38 35.18 1.23
N THR A 178 26.25 34.55 2.40
CA THR A 178 26.43 35.21 3.71
C THR A 178 27.62 34.69 4.53
N ARG A 179 28.11 33.48 4.24
CA ARG A 179 29.15 32.76 5.00
C ARG A 179 28.84 32.56 6.49
N ARG A 180 27.62 32.79 6.95
CA ARG A 180 27.21 32.58 8.36
C ARG A 180 26.37 31.31 8.49
N TRP A 181 26.78 30.41 9.38
CA TRP A 181 26.09 29.14 9.68
C TRP A 181 24.87 29.35 10.59
N GLU A 182 23.95 30.21 10.15
CA GLU A 182 22.76 30.63 10.88
C GLU A 182 21.50 30.01 10.27
N PHE A 183 20.84 29.12 11.02
CA PHE A 183 19.45 28.68 10.77
C PHE A 183 18.47 29.51 11.61
N GLY A 184 17.24 29.68 11.11
CA GLY A 184 16.19 30.44 11.78
C GLY A 184 15.25 31.15 10.81
N PHE A 185 14.29 31.89 11.37
CA PHE A 185 13.59 32.94 10.65
C PHE A 185 14.41 34.23 10.71
N LEU A 186 14.86 34.72 9.56
CA LEU A 186 15.89 35.74 9.44
C LEU A 186 15.45 36.94 8.56
N PRO A 187 16.16 38.08 8.66
CA PRO A 187 15.92 39.23 7.79
C PRO A 187 15.89 38.89 6.30
N CYS A 188 14.75 39.17 5.65
CA CYS A 188 14.56 39.05 4.20
C CYS A 188 15.46 40.00 3.38
N ASN A 189 16.03 41.01 4.04
CA ASN A 189 17.15 41.81 3.56
C ASN A 189 17.93 42.30 4.80
N PRO A 190 19.21 41.89 4.99
CA PRO A 190 20.02 42.29 6.14
C PRO A 190 20.32 43.80 6.25
N ALA A 191 20.29 44.54 5.13
CA ALA A 191 20.59 45.97 5.11
C ALA A 191 19.34 46.86 5.28
N ARG A 192 18.16 46.41 4.85
CA ARG A 192 16.89 47.14 5.03
C ARG A 192 15.68 46.20 5.02
N LEU A 193 15.06 46.01 6.18
CA LEU A 193 13.83 45.22 6.32
C LEU A 193 12.67 45.77 5.47
N CYS A 194 11.81 44.89 4.96
CA CYS A 194 10.54 45.31 4.37
C CYS A 194 9.54 45.76 5.46
N LYS A 195 8.59 46.65 5.12
CA LYS A 195 7.61 47.21 6.09
C LYS A 195 6.90 46.15 6.96
N CYS A 196 6.52 45.01 6.37
CA CYS A 196 5.86 43.91 7.09
C CYS A 196 6.79 43.28 8.16
N CYS A 197 8.07 43.10 7.83
CA CYS A 197 9.06 42.61 8.78
C CYS A 197 9.40 43.64 9.85
N GLN A 198 9.58 44.91 9.45
CA GLN A 198 9.95 46.00 10.35
C GLN A 198 8.92 46.20 11.48
N ALA A 199 7.62 46.00 11.19
CA ALA A 199 6.56 46.12 12.19
C ALA A 199 6.25 44.81 12.95
N HIS A 200 6.31 43.65 12.29
CA HIS A 200 5.72 42.41 12.84
C HIS A 200 6.64 41.17 12.85
N ALA A 201 7.83 41.18 12.23
CA ALA A 201 8.66 39.96 12.25
C ALA A 201 9.38 39.76 13.59
N ARG A 202 9.25 38.56 14.17
CA ARG A 202 10.09 38.07 15.26
C ARG A 202 11.17 37.17 14.67
N PHE A 203 12.34 37.73 14.38
CA PHE A 203 13.50 36.97 13.93
C PHE A 203 14.06 36.14 15.08
N THR A 204 14.26 34.84 14.84
CA THR A 204 14.66 33.87 15.87
C THR A 204 15.08 32.55 15.23
N SER A 205 16.00 31.82 15.87
CA SER A 205 16.27 30.41 15.57
C SER A 205 15.36 29.44 16.32
N VAL A 206 14.56 29.93 17.29
CA VAL A 206 13.66 29.13 18.13
C VAL A 206 12.27 29.80 18.27
N CYS A 207 11.23 29.08 17.89
CA CYS A 207 9.83 29.44 18.07
C CYS A 207 9.34 29.00 19.47
N PRO A 208 8.94 29.90 20.40
CA PRO A 208 8.36 29.50 21.69
C PRO A 208 6.98 28.82 21.57
N GLY A 209 6.56 28.13 22.64
CA GLY A 209 5.25 27.48 22.78
C GLY A 209 4.08 28.43 23.01
N SER A 210 2.86 27.88 23.10
CA SER A 210 1.70 28.59 23.68
C SER A 210 1.78 28.63 25.21
N ALA A 211 0.81 29.31 25.85
CA ALA A 211 0.73 29.36 27.31
C ALA A 211 0.55 27.98 27.99
N SER A 212 0.15 26.94 27.25
CA SER A 212 -0.11 25.59 27.78
C SER A 212 1.04 24.58 27.55
N THR A 213 2.18 25.03 27.01
CA THR A 213 3.34 24.16 26.75
C THR A 213 4.68 24.87 26.93
N THR A 214 5.62 24.21 27.60
CA THR A 214 7.01 24.65 27.73
C THR A 214 7.86 24.36 26.48
N VAL A 215 7.32 23.57 25.54
CA VAL A 215 7.99 23.18 24.30
C VAL A 215 8.25 24.39 23.41
N LYS A 216 9.50 24.51 22.94
CA LYS A 216 9.93 25.49 21.92
C LYS A 216 10.63 24.73 20.80
N ILE A 217 10.49 25.22 19.57
CA ILE A 217 10.88 24.51 18.35
C ILE A 217 12.06 25.22 17.70
N THR A 218 13.19 24.52 17.56
CA THR A 218 14.34 25.00 16.77
C THR A 218 14.02 24.93 15.29
N ILE A 219 14.21 26.05 14.59
CA ILE A 219 13.97 26.19 13.15
C ILE A 219 15.23 25.72 12.43
N SER A 220 15.24 24.48 11.93
CA SER A 220 16.38 23.82 11.26
C SER A 220 16.49 24.14 9.75
N GLN A 221 16.04 25.32 9.37
CA GLN A 221 15.99 25.85 8.00
C GLN A 221 16.32 27.34 8.03
N ARG A 222 16.70 27.91 6.88
CA ARG A 222 16.90 29.36 6.72
C ARG A 222 15.66 29.92 6.03
N ILE A 223 14.80 30.61 6.78
CA ILE A 223 13.47 31.05 6.36
C ILE A 223 13.39 32.58 6.43
N ASP A 224 12.66 33.21 5.52
CA ASP A 224 12.38 34.64 5.51
C ASP A 224 10.90 34.94 5.18
N CYS A 225 10.50 36.20 5.09
CA CYS A 225 9.11 36.54 4.77
C CYS A 225 8.73 36.28 3.30
N ASN A 226 9.68 36.06 2.40
CA ASN A 226 9.42 35.83 0.98
C ASN A 226 9.18 34.33 0.69
N SER A 227 9.65 33.46 1.59
CA SER A 227 9.47 31.99 1.57
C SER A 227 8.01 31.60 1.31
N VAL A 228 7.80 30.65 0.38
CA VAL A 228 6.50 30.16 -0.14
C VAL A 228 6.29 28.69 0.21
N ASN A 229 5.05 28.18 0.12
CA ASN A 229 4.70 26.82 0.52
C ASN A 229 5.17 26.49 1.95
N ALA A 230 4.77 27.36 2.89
CA ALA A 230 5.37 27.49 4.23
C ALA A 230 4.34 27.38 5.36
N VAL A 231 4.83 27.11 6.57
CA VAL A 231 4.08 27.14 7.83
C VAL A 231 4.72 28.17 8.76
N TYR A 232 3.90 29.04 9.34
CA TYR A 232 4.29 30.14 10.23
C TYR A 232 3.56 30.05 11.56
N THR A 233 4.07 30.80 12.54
CA THR A 233 3.44 31.03 13.83
C THR A 233 3.19 32.52 14.05
N VAL A 234 2.09 32.82 14.72
CA VAL A 234 1.70 34.14 15.20
C VAL A 234 1.88 34.18 16.72
N PHE A 235 2.51 35.24 17.21
CA PHE A 235 2.73 35.52 18.61
C PHE A 235 1.94 36.76 19.01
N CYS A 236 1.40 36.73 20.22
CA CYS A 236 0.96 37.94 20.89
C CYS A 236 2.11 38.45 21.78
N ARG A 237 2.54 39.71 21.60
CA ARG A 237 3.59 40.33 22.43
C ARG A 237 3.15 40.38 23.90
N ARG A 238 1.89 40.78 24.17
CA ARG A 238 1.28 40.79 25.52
C ARG A 238 1.30 39.42 26.20
N CYS A 239 0.80 38.37 25.53
CA CYS A 239 0.81 37.00 26.08
C CYS A 239 2.22 36.37 26.09
N SER A 240 3.20 36.97 25.42
CA SER A 240 4.59 36.49 25.25
C SER A 240 4.76 35.11 24.59
N CYS A 241 3.68 34.48 24.11
CA CYS A 241 3.63 33.10 23.62
C CYS A 241 3.14 33.00 22.15
N THR A 242 3.23 31.80 21.56
CA THR A 242 2.56 31.49 20.29
C THR A 242 1.07 31.33 20.51
N VAL A 243 0.25 32.08 19.77
CA VAL A 243 -1.21 32.01 19.87
C VAL A 243 -1.85 31.24 18.71
N TYR A 244 -1.21 31.21 17.53
CA TYR A 244 -1.76 30.54 16.34
C TYR A 244 -0.65 29.99 15.44
N VAL A 245 -0.91 28.84 14.82
CA VAL A 245 -0.11 28.25 13.74
C VAL A 245 -0.93 28.32 12.46
N GLY A 246 -0.31 28.63 11.32
CA GLY A 246 -1.01 28.60 10.04
C GLY A 246 -0.11 28.28 8.85
N GLU A 247 -0.69 27.71 7.80
CA GLU A 247 -0.04 27.47 6.51
C GLU A 247 -0.27 28.58 5.48
N THR A 248 0.54 28.57 4.41
CA THR A 248 0.33 29.35 3.20
C THR A 248 1.02 28.73 1.98
N VAL A 249 0.31 28.69 0.84
CA VAL A 249 0.90 28.42 -0.49
C VAL A 249 1.75 29.62 -0.93
N ASN A 250 1.21 30.83 -0.73
CA ASN A 250 1.83 32.10 -1.09
C ASN A 250 2.99 32.45 -0.12
N SER A 251 3.64 33.60 -0.33
CA SER A 251 4.71 34.03 0.58
C SER A 251 4.16 34.35 1.98
N ILE A 252 4.94 34.06 3.02
CA ILE A 252 4.58 34.38 4.42
C ILE A 252 4.17 35.85 4.54
N ARG A 253 4.90 36.77 3.90
CA ARG A 253 4.59 38.21 3.83
C ARG A 253 3.19 38.50 3.29
N ALA A 254 2.75 37.83 2.23
CA ALA A 254 1.41 38.02 1.68
C ALA A 254 0.33 37.58 2.69
N ARG A 255 0.51 36.44 3.34
CA ARG A 255 -0.41 35.95 4.38
C ARG A 255 -0.42 36.82 5.63
N MET A 256 0.71 37.40 6.04
CA MET A 256 0.76 38.33 7.17
C MET A 256 0.05 39.64 6.87
N LEU A 257 0.18 40.17 5.65
CA LEU A 257 -0.55 41.37 5.24
C LEU A 257 -2.06 41.13 5.17
N ALA A 258 -2.51 39.91 4.86
CA ALA A 258 -3.91 39.51 4.98
C ALA A 258 -4.38 39.52 6.45
N HIS A 259 -3.68 38.82 7.36
CA HIS A 259 -4.01 38.83 8.80
C HIS A 259 -4.03 40.26 9.40
N VAL A 260 -3.05 41.10 9.06
CA VAL A 260 -3.02 42.52 9.47
C VAL A 260 -4.21 43.31 8.90
N GLY A 261 -4.66 42.96 7.69
CA GLY A 261 -5.89 43.49 7.12
C GLY A 261 -7.13 43.04 7.89
N ASP A 262 -7.24 41.75 8.21
CA ASP A 262 -8.40 41.18 8.90
C ASP A 262 -8.56 41.71 10.33
N ILE A 263 -7.44 41.88 11.06
CA ILE A 263 -7.40 42.56 12.38
C ILE A 263 -7.91 44.00 12.28
N ARG A 264 -7.41 44.79 11.31
CA ARG A 264 -7.78 46.22 11.15
C ARG A 264 -9.25 46.48 10.86
N HIS A 265 -9.96 45.49 10.31
CA HIS A 265 -11.38 45.59 9.98
C HIS A 265 -12.24 44.72 10.93
N ALA A 266 -11.68 44.25 12.06
CA ALA A 266 -12.34 43.42 13.06
C ALA A 266 -13.14 42.24 12.47
N ARG A 267 -12.62 41.62 11.40
CA ARG A 267 -13.30 40.50 10.72
C ARG A 267 -13.32 39.28 11.62
N ASP A 268 -14.38 38.48 11.53
CA ASP A 268 -14.42 37.19 12.20
C ASP A 268 -13.45 36.19 11.54
N THR A 269 -12.22 36.19 12.03
CA THR A 269 -11.24 35.13 11.81
C THR A 269 -10.58 34.81 13.15
N PRO A 270 -10.04 33.59 13.36
CA PRO A 270 -9.54 33.20 14.69
C PRO A 270 -8.37 34.07 15.17
N VAL A 271 -7.51 34.52 14.24
CA VAL A 271 -6.42 35.47 14.54
C VAL A 271 -6.98 36.86 14.84
N ALA A 272 -7.92 37.35 14.04
CA ALA A 272 -8.46 38.70 14.20
C ALA A 272 -9.28 38.85 15.50
N ARG A 273 -10.06 37.85 15.91
CA ARG A 273 -10.79 37.85 17.20
C ARG A 273 -9.86 38.15 18.37
N HIS A 274 -8.74 37.42 18.46
CA HIS A 274 -7.78 37.60 19.55
C HIS A 274 -7.21 39.02 19.63
N PHE A 275 -6.81 39.60 18.48
CA PHE A 275 -6.21 40.94 18.41
C PHE A 275 -7.23 42.09 18.24
N SER A 276 -8.54 41.82 18.42
CA SER A 276 -9.61 42.83 18.36
C SER A 276 -10.45 42.91 19.64
N ASN A 277 -10.72 41.77 20.30
CA ASN A 277 -11.72 41.70 21.38
C ASN A 277 -11.10 41.50 22.78
N ASP A 278 -9.96 40.81 22.89
CA ASP A 278 -9.44 40.29 24.17
C ASP A 278 -8.57 41.31 24.95
N GLY A 279 -8.71 42.62 24.71
CA GLY A 279 -7.80 43.64 25.26
C GLY A 279 -6.39 43.63 24.63
N HIS A 280 -6.24 42.97 23.49
CA HIS A 280 -5.05 42.95 22.64
C HIS A 280 -5.26 43.82 21.39
N SER A 281 -4.18 44.15 20.71
CA SER A 281 -4.19 45.07 19.56
C SER A 281 -3.30 44.61 18.40
N LEU A 282 -3.37 45.31 17.26
CA LEU A 282 -2.41 45.12 16.17
C LEU A 282 -0.95 45.38 16.58
N GLU A 283 -0.70 46.19 17.62
CA GLU A 283 0.65 46.42 18.16
C GLU A 283 1.19 45.17 18.88
N ASP A 284 0.31 44.27 19.33
CA ASP A 284 0.69 42.99 19.92
C ASP A 284 1.01 41.91 18.87
N PHE A 285 0.63 42.10 17.60
CA PHE A 285 0.80 41.10 16.53
C PHE A 285 2.25 40.98 16.05
N ALA A 286 2.83 39.79 16.19
CA ALA A 286 4.12 39.41 15.62
C ALA A 286 4.11 38.01 15.00
N PHE A 287 5.06 37.68 14.12
CA PHE A 287 5.11 36.39 13.41
C PHE A 287 6.53 35.85 13.17
N THR A 288 6.64 34.54 12.96
CA THR A 288 7.88 33.80 12.62
C THR A 288 7.54 32.70 11.62
N GLY A 289 8.33 32.53 10.55
CA GLY A 289 8.27 31.36 9.68
C GLY A 289 9.00 30.17 10.30
N VAL A 290 8.34 29.00 10.39
CA VAL A 290 8.86 27.82 11.12
C VAL A 290 9.28 26.70 10.18
N TRP A 291 8.62 26.55 9.03
CA TRP A 291 8.96 25.54 8.02
C TRP A 291 8.63 26.03 6.61
N THR A 292 9.46 25.66 5.62
CA THR A 292 9.24 25.92 4.19
C THR A 292 9.78 24.76 3.35
N ARG A 293 9.24 24.57 2.14
CA ARG A 293 9.80 23.62 1.15
C ARG A 293 9.27 23.91 -0.26
N ASP A 294 10.15 23.94 -1.26
CA ASP A 294 9.72 24.17 -2.65
C ASP A 294 8.84 23.03 -3.19
N GLY A 295 7.82 23.38 -3.96
CA GLY A 295 6.91 22.45 -4.63
C GLY A 295 5.51 23.01 -4.85
N SER A 296 4.77 22.39 -5.76
CA SER A 296 3.36 22.70 -6.08
C SER A 296 2.54 21.43 -6.25
N GLY A 297 1.21 21.55 -6.31
CA GLY A 297 0.28 20.43 -6.47
C GLY A 297 -0.02 19.65 -5.18
N PRO A 298 -0.86 18.60 -5.27
CA PRO A 298 -1.45 17.95 -4.09
C PRO A 298 -0.43 17.45 -3.06
N LYS A 299 0.63 16.75 -3.50
CA LYS A 299 1.68 16.22 -2.61
C LYS A 299 2.54 17.31 -1.93
N ALA A 300 2.50 18.55 -2.40
CA ALA A 300 3.13 19.69 -1.73
C ALA A 300 2.21 20.26 -0.64
N ASN A 301 0.92 20.42 -0.95
CA ASN A 301 -0.12 20.84 0.00
C ASN A 301 -0.22 19.87 1.18
N GLU A 302 -0.40 18.57 0.91
CA GLU A 302 -0.52 17.53 1.93
C GLU A 302 0.64 17.54 2.93
N ARG A 303 1.87 17.74 2.45
CA ARG A 303 3.07 17.82 3.32
C ARG A 303 3.08 19.07 4.20
N ARG A 304 2.59 20.19 3.70
CA ARG A 304 2.47 21.46 4.43
C ARG A 304 1.37 21.37 5.49
N GLN A 305 0.21 20.81 5.14
CA GLN A 305 -0.93 20.56 6.03
C GLN A 305 -0.57 19.58 7.16
N ARG A 306 0.08 18.45 6.84
CA ARG A 306 0.60 17.50 7.85
C ARG A 306 1.61 18.17 8.81
N GLN A 307 2.41 19.12 8.31
CA GLN A 307 3.38 19.87 9.13
C GLN A 307 2.70 20.95 9.99
N GLU A 308 1.65 21.60 9.48
CA GLU A 308 0.79 22.54 10.23
C GLU A 308 0.07 21.83 11.38
N ALA A 309 -0.68 20.76 11.10
CA ALA A 309 -1.40 19.96 12.11
C ALA A 309 -0.46 19.46 13.23
N LYS A 310 0.75 19.00 12.85
CA LYS A 310 1.81 18.60 13.79
C LYS A 310 2.29 19.77 14.66
N LEU A 311 2.44 20.96 14.10
CA LEU A 311 2.84 22.16 14.85
C LEU A 311 1.73 22.66 15.77
N ILE A 312 0.46 22.61 15.35
CA ILE A 312 -0.72 22.92 16.20
C ILE A 312 -0.75 22.02 17.43
N ALA A 313 -0.54 20.71 17.25
CA ALA A 313 -0.51 19.75 18.35
C ALA A 313 0.69 19.96 19.30
N VAL A 314 1.92 20.09 18.76
CA VAL A 314 3.14 20.25 19.58
C VAL A 314 3.20 21.58 20.32
N LEU A 315 2.73 22.67 19.70
CA LEU A 315 2.67 24.00 20.30
C LEU A 315 1.40 24.22 21.13
N LYS A 316 0.45 23.26 21.14
CA LYS A 316 -0.87 23.33 21.79
C LYS A 316 -1.56 24.68 21.56
N THR A 317 -1.86 25.00 20.31
CA THR A 317 -2.52 26.27 19.92
C THR A 317 -4.02 26.14 19.65
N LEU A 318 -4.62 24.96 19.88
CA LEU A 318 -6.08 24.80 19.82
C LEU A 318 -6.78 25.58 20.94
N VAL A 319 -7.96 26.11 20.66
CA VAL A 319 -8.89 26.65 21.68
C VAL A 319 -9.13 25.59 22.77
N PRO A 320 -9.07 25.94 24.08
CA PRO A 320 -8.94 27.27 24.68
C PRO A 320 -7.50 27.74 24.95
N HIS A 321 -6.47 27.01 24.50
CA HIS A 321 -5.06 27.29 24.79
C HIS A 321 -4.34 28.12 23.71
N GLY A 322 -5.00 28.35 22.59
CA GLY A 322 -4.63 29.30 21.53
C GLY A 322 -5.84 29.55 20.62
N ALA A 323 -5.59 30.14 19.45
CA ALA A 323 -6.59 30.58 18.49
C ALA A 323 -6.71 29.69 17.24
N ASN A 324 -6.20 28.45 17.25
CA ASN A 324 -6.55 27.46 16.23
C ASN A 324 -7.89 26.78 16.59
N GLU A 325 -8.80 26.69 15.64
CA GLU A 325 -10.11 26.06 15.82
C GLU A 325 -10.16 24.69 15.16
N LEU A 326 -11.06 23.82 15.66
CA LEU A 326 -11.31 22.48 15.12
C LEU A 326 -12.15 22.57 13.84
N ALA A 327 -11.52 22.99 12.74
CA ALA A 327 -12.05 22.75 11.40
C ALA A 327 -12.16 21.23 11.16
N GLY A 328 -13.29 20.78 10.61
CA GLY A 328 -13.74 19.38 10.65
C GLY A 328 -12.92 18.31 9.92
N VAL A 329 -11.70 18.62 9.45
CA VAL A 329 -10.75 17.64 8.89
C VAL A 329 -9.33 17.95 9.37
N LEU A 330 -9.01 17.64 10.63
CA LEU A 330 -7.62 17.48 11.05
C LEU A 330 -7.15 16.07 10.65
N HIS A 331 -6.30 15.99 9.62
CA HIS A 331 -5.60 14.74 9.30
C HIS A 331 -4.87 14.22 10.54
N ASN A 332 -5.07 12.92 10.81
CA ASN A 332 -4.62 12.19 12.00
C ASN A 332 -3.23 12.67 12.49
N PRO A 333 -3.12 13.37 13.63
CA PRO A 333 -1.86 13.94 14.08
C PRO A 333 -0.92 12.80 14.52
N ALA A 334 0.03 12.46 13.64
CA ALA A 334 1.00 11.40 13.89
C ALA A 334 1.68 11.60 15.25
N ILE A 335 1.43 10.67 16.18
CA ILE A 335 1.81 10.79 17.58
C ILE A 335 3.32 11.10 17.67
N PRO A 336 3.74 12.12 18.45
CA PRO A 336 5.14 12.35 18.70
C PRO A 336 5.71 11.14 19.46
N LEU A 337 6.59 10.38 18.79
CA LEU A 337 7.24 9.17 19.30
C LEU A 337 8.39 9.54 20.27
N ILE A 338 8.07 10.43 21.22
CA ILE A 338 8.92 11.00 22.26
C ILE A 338 7.98 11.38 23.41
N VAL A 339 8.18 10.80 24.60
CA VAL A 339 7.51 11.21 25.84
C VAL A 339 8.50 12.03 26.68
N PRO A 340 8.51 13.37 26.59
CA PRO A 340 9.50 14.18 27.31
C PRO A 340 9.14 14.32 28.78
N HIS A 341 9.99 13.79 29.67
CA HIS A 341 10.01 14.22 31.07
C HIS A 341 11.01 15.37 31.24
N CYS A 342 10.58 16.43 31.92
CA CYS A 342 11.43 17.55 32.34
C CYS A 342 11.05 17.97 33.76
N ALA A 343 11.96 17.78 34.71
CA ALA A 343 11.80 18.22 36.08
C ALA A 343 12.23 19.69 36.24
N GLY A 344 11.25 20.60 36.37
CA GLY A 344 11.50 21.99 36.76
C GLY A 344 11.93 22.95 35.63
N SER A 345 12.10 24.21 36.00
CA SER A 345 12.23 25.37 35.10
C SER A 345 13.68 25.67 34.68
N ASP A 346 14.53 24.66 34.57
CA ASP A 346 15.98 24.87 34.43
C ASP A 346 16.38 25.33 33.01
N THR A 347 17.07 26.48 32.94
CA THR A 347 17.35 27.16 31.67
C THR A 347 18.40 26.44 30.81
N LEU A 348 19.15 25.50 31.39
CA LEU A 348 20.07 24.62 30.67
C LEU A 348 19.31 23.49 29.97
N VAL A 349 18.35 22.88 30.67
CA VAL A 349 17.53 21.74 30.20
C VAL A 349 16.67 22.11 28.99
N ALA A 350 16.00 23.27 29.06
CA ALA A 350 15.16 23.75 27.96
C ALA A 350 15.96 23.86 26.64
N LYS A 351 17.18 24.42 26.69
CA LYS A 351 18.07 24.57 25.53
C LYS A 351 18.42 23.21 24.89
N THR A 352 18.56 22.15 25.69
CA THR A 352 18.84 20.79 25.20
C THR A 352 17.65 20.18 24.47
N LEU A 353 16.47 20.21 25.08
CA LEU A 353 15.23 19.69 24.51
C LEU A 353 14.96 20.27 23.11
N HIS A 354 15.23 21.57 22.94
CA HIS A 354 15.00 22.28 21.67
C HIS A 354 15.86 21.77 20.51
N ARG A 355 17.13 21.34 20.74
CA ARG A 355 17.98 20.79 19.67
C ARG A 355 17.62 19.34 19.34
N PHE A 356 17.36 18.51 20.34
CA PHE A 356 17.06 17.08 20.13
C PHE A 356 15.78 16.82 19.34
N VAL A 357 14.67 17.50 19.68
CA VAL A 357 13.41 17.35 18.95
C VAL A 357 13.56 17.81 17.49
N GLY A 358 14.39 18.83 17.22
CA GLY A 358 14.71 19.25 15.85
C GLY A 358 15.47 18.19 15.04
N LEU A 359 16.37 17.43 15.69
CA LEU A 359 17.19 16.39 15.06
C LEU A 359 16.40 15.09 14.82
N ALA A 360 15.58 14.67 15.78
CA ALA A 360 14.67 13.52 15.65
C ALA A 360 13.56 13.76 14.60
N LEU A 361 13.24 15.01 14.28
CA LEU A 361 12.37 15.37 13.15
C LEU A 361 13.13 15.53 11.82
N ALA A 362 14.45 15.74 11.84
CA ALA A 362 15.28 15.86 10.64
C ALA A 362 15.71 14.49 10.07
N SER A 363 15.85 13.45 10.91
CA SER A 363 16.14 12.07 10.49
C SER A 363 15.04 11.47 9.60
N VAL A 364 13.78 11.82 9.87
CA VAL A 364 12.58 11.39 9.11
C VAL A 364 12.51 12.04 7.70
N GLY A 365 13.48 12.90 7.34
CA GLY A 365 13.53 13.55 6.03
C GLY A 365 13.88 12.65 4.83
N GLY A 366 14.24 11.37 5.07
CA GLY A 366 14.55 10.37 4.06
C GLY A 366 13.36 9.48 3.71
N SER A 367 13.10 9.32 2.41
CA SER A 367 12.01 8.57 1.78
C SER A 367 11.56 7.27 2.48
N PHE A 368 10.51 7.37 3.30
CA PHE A 368 9.50 6.34 3.47
C PHE A 368 8.18 6.85 2.87
N ASP A 369 7.64 6.16 1.88
CA ASP A 369 6.24 6.36 1.49
C ASP A 369 5.31 5.73 2.55
N GLY A 370 4.09 6.26 2.68
CA GLY A 370 3.26 6.04 3.86
C GLY A 370 2.67 4.63 4.00
N ALA A 371 2.85 4.01 5.17
CA ALA A 371 2.16 2.77 5.58
C ALA A 371 1.98 2.59 7.11
N CYS A 372 2.49 3.48 7.98
CA CYS A 372 2.72 3.18 9.40
C CYS A 372 2.29 4.26 10.41
N CYS A 373 1.18 4.97 10.20
CA CYS A 373 0.75 6.07 11.09
C CYS A 373 -0.71 6.04 11.57
N GLU A 374 -1.45 4.95 11.32
CA GLU A 374 -2.93 4.95 11.44
C GLU A 374 -3.49 3.97 12.50
N MET A 375 -2.67 3.55 13.47
CA MET A 375 -3.09 2.58 14.49
C MET A 375 -2.48 2.90 15.85
N ALA A 376 -3.09 3.86 16.57
CA ALA A 376 -2.62 4.31 17.89
C ALA A 376 -3.75 4.85 18.80
N LEU A 377 -4.85 4.11 18.89
CA LEU A 377 -5.84 4.22 19.98
C LEU A 377 -6.21 2.80 20.46
N ARG A 378 -6.62 2.70 21.74
CA ARG A 378 -6.85 1.47 22.52
C ARG A 378 -5.57 0.80 23.06
N PHE A 379 -5.29 1.00 24.36
CA PHE A 379 -5.17 -0.08 25.36
C PHE A 379 -4.93 0.53 26.76
N ASP A 380 -5.97 1.14 27.34
CA ASP A 380 -5.96 1.66 28.73
C ASP A 380 -6.76 0.72 29.66
N VAL A 381 -6.43 -0.58 29.61
CA VAL A 381 -7.22 -1.66 30.23
C VAL A 381 -6.32 -2.73 30.88
N PHE A 382 -5.38 -2.31 31.74
CA PHE A 382 -4.72 -3.21 32.69
C PHE A 382 -4.51 -2.54 34.07
N ARG A 383 -5.61 -2.07 34.66
CA ARG A 383 -5.67 -1.65 36.07
C ARG A 383 -6.90 -2.24 36.78
N ARG A 384 -6.73 -3.39 37.44
CA ARG A 384 -7.20 -3.69 38.83
C ARG A 384 -7.15 -5.20 39.15
N LEU A 385 -6.29 -5.55 40.10
CA LEU A 385 -6.62 -6.50 41.17
C LEU A 385 -6.32 -5.80 42.53
N PRO A 386 -6.93 -6.24 43.65
CA PRO A 386 -7.35 -5.29 44.70
C PRO A 386 -6.65 -5.45 46.06
N ARG A 387 -6.72 -4.39 46.89
CA ARG A 387 -6.81 -4.33 48.39
C ARG A 387 -6.36 -2.95 48.90
N PRO A 388 -6.69 -2.53 50.15
CA PRO A 388 -7.85 -2.86 50.97
C PRO A 388 -8.57 -1.61 51.54
N VAL A 389 -9.52 -1.86 52.44
CA VAL A 389 -10.33 -0.90 53.20
C VAL A 389 -9.52 0.16 53.96
N CYS A 390 -9.96 1.41 53.90
CA CYS A 390 -9.97 2.32 55.06
C CYS A 390 -11.21 3.22 55.02
N SER A 391 -11.63 3.75 56.17
CA SER A 391 -12.95 4.38 56.34
C SER A 391 -12.85 5.81 56.85
N MET A 392 -13.79 6.66 56.44
CA MET A 392 -14.35 7.71 57.31
C MET A 392 -15.73 8.18 56.84
N ARG A 393 -16.60 8.50 57.79
CA ARG A 393 -17.92 9.11 57.57
C ARG A 393 -17.79 10.63 57.63
N ILE A 394 -18.46 11.36 56.73
CA ILE A 394 -19.20 12.58 57.06
C ILE A 394 -20.58 12.47 56.40
N GLN A 395 -21.60 13.08 57.00
CA GLN A 395 -23.00 12.84 56.72
C GLN A 395 -23.79 14.17 56.69
N ALA A 396 -24.93 14.15 56.00
CA ALA A 396 -26.16 14.92 56.28
C ALA A 396 -26.37 16.31 55.61
N LEU A 397 -27.61 16.46 55.10
CA LEU A 397 -28.41 17.69 54.91
C LEU A 397 -28.01 18.62 53.72
N ARG A 398 -28.94 19.36 53.09
CA ARG A 398 -30.36 19.65 53.43
C ARG A 398 -31.30 19.66 52.21
N THR A 399 -32.58 19.92 52.43
CA THR A 399 -33.73 19.58 51.55
C THR A 399 -34.51 20.78 50.97
N ASN A 400 -35.35 20.47 49.97
CA ASN A 400 -36.61 21.14 49.56
C ASN A 400 -36.59 22.59 48.99
N CYS A 401 -37.03 22.72 47.71
CA CYS A 401 -38.30 23.36 47.28
C CYS A 401 -38.31 23.64 45.75
N SER A 402 -39.41 23.92 45.04
CA SER A 402 -40.82 23.43 45.09
C SER A 402 -41.64 24.08 43.95
N LYS A 403 -42.16 23.27 43.00
CA LYS A 403 -43.36 23.51 42.16
C LYS A 403 -43.42 24.66 41.11
N MET A 404 -44.36 24.45 40.15
CA MET A 404 -45.01 25.41 39.22
C MET A 404 -44.13 25.95 38.05
N TRP A 405 -44.59 26.10 36.80
CA TRP A 405 -45.97 26.02 36.24
C TRP A 405 -46.05 25.46 34.80
N ASN A 406 -47.26 25.03 34.41
CA ASN A 406 -47.76 24.60 33.08
C ASN A 406 -49.31 24.48 33.24
N PRO A 407 -50.20 24.48 32.21
CA PRO A 407 -50.00 24.60 30.76
C PRO A 407 -51.01 25.51 29.98
N SER A 408 -50.78 25.65 28.65
CA SER A 408 -51.77 25.65 27.53
C SER A 408 -52.95 26.64 27.43
N PHE A 409 -53.28 27.08 26.19
CA PHE A 409 -54.56 26.77 25.51
C PHE A 409 -54.65 27.25 24.02
N TRP A 410 -55.14 26.35 23.13
CA TRP A 410 -56.06 26.58 21.99
C TRP A 410 -55.67 27.44 20.75
N CYS A 411 -56.34 27.33 19.57
CA CYS A 411 -56.81 26.12 18.84
C CYS A 411 -57.28 26.42 17.38
N HIS A 412 -57.21 25.39 16.52
CA HIS A 412 -58.17 25.01 15.45
C HIS A 412 -58.45 25.81 14.14
N LEU A 413 -58.36 25.03 13.03
CA LEU A 413 -59.37 24.76 11.96
C LEU A 413 -59.44 25.56 10.62
N THR A 414 -59.13 24.81 9.54
CA THR A 414 -59.82 24.68 8.20
C THR A 414 -60.02 25.91 7.28
N GLU A 415 -60.31 25.80 5.97
CA GLU A 415 -60.81 24.66 5.15
C GLU A 415 -60.28 24.59 3.69
N PHE A 416 -60.89 23.74 2.85
CA PHE A 416 -60.48 23.35 1.48
C PHE A 416 -60.95 24.31 0.36
N GLY A 417 -60.28 24.27 -0.81
CA GLY A 417 -60.81 24.81 -2.06
C GLY A 417 -59.92 24.55 -3.29
N PHE A 418 -60.37 23.73 -4.24
CA PHE A 418 -59.66 23.38 -5.49
C PHE A 418 -60.46 23.87 -6.72
N LYS A 419 -59.84 24.62 -7.65
CA LYS A 419 -59.75 24.27 -9.09
C LYS A 419 -59.11 25.34 -9.99
N THR A 420 -58.47 24.83 -11.05
CA THR A 420 -58.21 25.35 -12.42
C THR A 420 -58.78 26.73 -12.81
N ASP A 421 -58.10 27.54 -13.63
CA ASP A 421 -57.54 27.12 -14.93
C ASP A 421 -56.26 27.88 -15.40
N SER A 422 -56.00 27.90 -16.71
CA SER A 422 -54.68 27.97 -17.36
C SER A 422 -54.37 29.28 -18.12
N SER A 423 -53.19 29.31 -18.76
CA SER A 423 -52.67 30.24 -19.80
C SER A 423 -51.63 31.32 -19.40
N ALA A 424 -50.74 31.57 -20.36
CA ALA A 424 -49.74 32.64 -20.53
C ALA A 424 -49.78 33.02 -22.06
N PRO A 425 -48.88 33.81 -22.69
CA PRO A 425 -47.73 34.63 -22.26
C PRO A 425 -47.88 36.10 -22.80
N PRO A 426 -47.02 36.78 -23.63
CA PRO A 426 -45.55 36.90 -23.75
C PRO A 426 -44.94 38.34 -23.98
N ARG A 427 -43.61 38.49 -23.75
CA ARG A 427 -42.59 39.25 -24.57
C ARG A 427 -42.57 40.81 -24.68
N ILE A 428 -41.41 41.28 -25.22
CA ILE A 428 -41.18 42.45 -26.13
C ILE A 428 -40.89 43.86 -25.50
N THR A 429 -39.89 44.69 -25.90
CA THR A 429 -38.54 44.54 -26.56
C THR A 429 -37.72 45.85 -26.60
N ARG A 430 -36.38 45.76 -26.80
CA ARG A 430 -35.45 46.76 -27.45
C ARG A 430 -35.22 48.10 -26.68
N LEU A 431 -34.28 49.02 -27.00
CA LEU A 431 -33.35 49.33 -28.13
C LEU A 431 -31.94 49.75 -27.57
N THR A 432 -30.81 50.01 -28.28
CA THR A 432 -30.12 49.51 -29.52
C THR A 432 -28.63 50.02 -29.55
N SER A 433 -27.85 49.58 -30.56
CA SER A 433 -26.80 50.34 -31.33
C SER A 433 -25.40 50.67 -30.77
N VAL A 434 -24.41 49.92 -31.30
CA VAL A 434 -23.18 50.33 -32.03
C VAL A 434 -22.28 51.47 -31.50
N LEU A 435 -20.98 51.14 -31.33
CA LEU A 435 -19.86 52.06 -31.59
C LEU A 435 -18.67 51.32 -32.24
N SER A 436 -17.83 52.06 -32.96
CA SER A 436 -16.61 51.58 -33.63
C SER A 436 -15.44 52.54 -33.39
N ALA A 437 -14.21 52.03 -33.27
CA ALA A 437 -12.95 52.72 -33.64
C ALA A 437 -11.69 51.89 -33.29
N THR A 438 -10.77 51.82 -34.25
CA THR A 438 -9.31 51.80 -34.10
C THR A 438 -8.78 53.10 -34.81
N PRO A 439 -7.48 53.44 -34.98
CA PRO A 439 -6.23 52.69 -34.74
C PRO A 439 -5.05 53.53 -34.17
N CYS A 440 -3.79 53.15 -34.49
CA CYS A 440 -2.53 53.93 -34.41
C CYS A 440 -1.89 54.13 -33.01
N VAL A 441 -0.56 54.25 -32.84
CA VAL A 441 0.64 54.16 -33.74
C VAL A 441 1.85 53.77 -32.85
N SER A 442 2.56 52.64 -33.02
CA SER A 442 3.65 52.26 -33.97
C SER A 442 5.09 52.74 -33.65
N ASN A 443 6.00 51.79 -33.34
CA ASN A 443 7.38 51.60 -33.87
C ASN A 443 8.10 50.50 -33.06
N LYS A 444 8.87 49.51 -33.55
CA LYS A 444 9.72 49.23 -34.75
C LYS A 444 11.24 49.46 -34.55
N TYR A 445 12.03 48.71 -35.34
CA TYR A 445 13.50 48.54 -35.34
C TYR A 445 14.02 47.67 -34.17
N THR A 446 14.58 46.45 -34.30
CA THR A 446 15.17 45.64 -35.41
C THR A 446 16.66 45.89 -35.70
N VAL A 447 17.37 44.85 -36.20
CA VAL A 447 18.70 44.85 -36.90
C VAL A 447 19.98 44.59 -36.05
N LEU A 448 20.41 43.31 -35.92
CA LEU A 448 21.65 42.73 -36.54
C LEU A 448 22.07 41.30 -36.05
N ARG A 449 22.86 40.65 -36.92
CA ARG A 449 23.62 39.36 -36.85
C ARG A 449 25.04 39.70 -37.43
N PRO A 450 25.95 38.76 -37.70
CA PRO A 450 26.49 37.62 -36.94
C PRO A 450 28.04 37.70 -36.85
N LEU A 451 28.70 36.65 -36.32
CA LEU A 451 30.09 36.16 -36.57
C LEU A 451 30.30 34.98 -35.58
N ALA A 452 30.73 33.73 -35.87
CA ALA A 452 31.35 33.05 -37.02
C ALA A 452 32.88 33.24 -37.18
N PHE A 453 33.67 32.22 -36.83
CA PHE A 453 34.59 31.50 -37.75
C PHE A 453 35.24 30.24 -37.10
N LEU A 454 35.66 29.29 -37.97
CA LEU A 454 36.71 28.22 -37.91
C LEU A 454 37.42 27.88 -36.56
N SER A 455 37.99 26.69 -36.30
CA SER A 455 38.02 25.31 -36.85
C SER A 455 38.81 24.40 -35.85
N THR A 456 39.35 23.18 -36.05
CA THR A 456 39.54 22.28 -37.23
C THR A 456 39.67 20.79 -36.78
N SER A 457 39.05 19.89 -37.54
CA SER A 457 39.46 18.52 -37.95
C SER A 457 40.56 17.68 -37.25
N LEU A 458 40.28 16.36 -37.08
CA LEU A 458 41.07 15.14 -37.42
C LEU A 458 40.53 13.94 -36.59
N THR A 459 39.78 12.97 -37.17
CA THR A 459 40.21 11.64 -37.69
C THR A 459 40.84 10.65 -36.69
N ALA A 460 40.61 9.33 -36.74
CA ALA A 460 39.60 8.48 -37.41
C ALA A 460 39.78 6.98 -37.02
N ARG A 461 38.71 6.16 -37.07
CA ARG A 461 38.70 4.66 -36.98
C ARG A 461 39.28 4.11 -35.62
N THR A 462 39.22 2.84 -35.21
CA THR A 462 38.81 1.51 -35.76
C THR A 462 38.15 0.64 -34.66
N SER A 463 37.37 -0.37 -35.05
CA SER A 463 37.21 -1.67 -34.34
C SER A 463 38.13 -2.71 -35.01
N PRO A 464 38.52 -3.89 -34.44
CA PRO A 464 37.68 -4.76 -33.58
C PRO A 464 38.39 -5.72 -32.55
N ARG A 465 37.57 -6.54 -31.86
CA ARG A 465 37.78 -7.96 -31.40
C ARG A 465 39.02 -8.40 -30.56
N ARG A 466 38.72 -9.22 -29.52
CA ARG A 466 39.47 -10.45 -29.05
C ARG A 466 40.83 -10.20 -28.31
N ILE A 467 41.34 -11.06 -27.38
CA ILE A 467 40.81 -12.19 -26.56
C ILE A 467 41.78 -12.52 -25.38
N TRP A 468 41.37 -13.41 -24.45
CA TRP A 468 42.16 -14.23 -23.48
C TRP A 468 42.68 -13.67 -22.11
N ASP A 469 42.27 -14.42 -21.08
CA ASP A 469 43.04 -15.11 -20.02
C ASP A 469 43.46 -14.50 -18.67
N CYS A 470 43.40 -15.39 -17.67
CA CYS A 470 43.73 -15.21 -16.26
C CYS A 470 45.19 -15.56 -15.97
N GLN A 471 45.81 -14.88 -15.00
CA GLN A 471 46.87 -15.52 -14.20
C GLN A 471 47.05 -14.92 -12.79
N MET A 472 47.22 -15.83 -11.83
CA MET A 472 48.04 -15.78 -10.59
C MET A 472 48.13 -14.52 -9.72
N LEU A 473 48.05 -14.75 -8.41
CA LEU A 473 48.60 -13.83 -7.41
C LEU A 473 50.10 -13.59 -7.64
N LYS A 474 50.52 -12.32 -7.51
CA LYS A 474 51.78 -12.00 -6.83
C LYS A 474 51.56 -10.90 -5.80
N LEU A 475 51.87 -11.23 -4.54
CA LEU A 475 52.17 -10.24 -3.53
C LEU A 475 53.37 -9.41 -4.01
N HIS A 476 53.24 -8.08 -3.98
CA HIS A 476 54.42 -7.22 -3.90
C HIS A 476 54.26 -6.24 -2.74
N VAL A 477 54.90 -6.58 -1.63
CA VAL A 477 55.27 -5.58 -0.62
C VAL A 477 56.20 -4.58 -1.32
N SER A 478 55.92 -3.29 -1.12
CA SER A 478 56.90 -2.22 -1.30
C SER A 478 56.75 -1.27 -0.11
N SER A 479 57.76 -1.25 0.75
CA SER A 479 57.88 -0.33 1.88
C SER A 479 58.35 1.04 1.41
N GLY A 480 58.01 2.09 2.15
CA GLY A 480 58.28 3.46 1.73
C GLY A 480 57.97 4.53 2.77
N VAL A 481 58.49 4.37 3.99
CA VAL A 481 58.57 5.48 4.97
C VAL A 481 59.93 6.14 4.81
N GLY A 482 59.94 7.48 4.78
CA GLY A 482 61.15 8.29 4.62
C GLY A 482 62.10 8.26 5.84
N PRO A 483 63.29 8.88 5.70
CA PRO A 483 64.33 8.83 6.73
C PRO A 483 64.05 9.82 7.87
N ASP A 484 64.76 9.64 8.99
CA ASP A 484 65.65 10.72 9.43
C ASP A 484 66.89 10.20 10.19
N ALA A 485 67.77 11.11 10.60
CA ALA A 485 69.18 10.90 10.90
C ALA A 485 69.56 10.08 12.18
N ASN A 486 70.87 9.84 12.31
CA ASN A 486 71.62 9.33 13.48
C ASN A 486 71.45 7.84 13.84
N GLY A 487 72.07 6.96 13.06
CA GLY A 487 72.23 5.55 13.45
C GLY A 487 73.50 5.28 14.28
N ARG A 488 73.37 4.51 15.38
CA ARG A 488 74.24 3.34 15.71
C ARG A 488 73.74 2.53 16.91
N HIS A 489 73.77 1.20 16.75
CA HIS A 489 73.88 0.11 17.74
C HIS A 489 72.95 -0.01 18.97
N GLN A 490 72.00 -0.96 18.86
CA GLN A 490 72.02 -2.28 19.54
C GLN A 490 71.60 -2.42 21.04
N ILE A 491 71.08 -3.63 21.34
CA ILE A 491 70.92 -4.33 22.64
C ILE A 491 69.54 -4.28 23.33
N SER A 492 68.98 -5.50 23.48
CA SER A 492 67.99 -6.06 24.43
C SER A 492 66.69 -5.32 24.82
N GLY A 493 65.73 -6.12 25.32
CA GLY A 493 64.44 -5.66 25.84
C GLY A 493 63.31 -6.64 25.51
N GLU A 494 63.08 -7.63 26.37
CA GLU A 494 61.90 -8.49 26.26
C GLU A 494 60.63 -7.67 26.51
N LYS A 495 59.57 -7.94 25.73
CA LYS A 495 58.20 -7.80 26.23
C LYS A 495 57.20 -8.67 25.46
N VAL A 496 56.83 -9.78 26.09
CA VAL A 496 55.53 -10.41 25.89
C VAL A 496 54.45 -9.42 26.32
N LEU A 497 53.41 -9.25 25.51
CA LEU A 497 52.02 -9.01 25.96
C LEU A 497 51.11 -9.32 24.74
N GLN A 498 50.27 -10.36 24.83
CA GLN A 498 48.83 -10.20 25.08
C GLN A 498 48.12 -9.21 24.15
N ILE A 499 47.44 -9.74 23.13
CA ILE A 499 46.17 -9.17 22.66
C ILE A 499 45.08 -10.02 23.32
N GLU A 500 44.45 -9.48 24.36
CA GLU A 500 43.36 -10.16 25.07
C GLU A 500 42.06 -10.09 24.25
N LEU A 501 41.63 -11.22 23.70
CA LEU A 501 40.29 -11.38 23.15
C LEU A 501 39.29 -11.65 24.28
N HIS A 502 38.83 -10.59 24.95
CA HIS A 502 37.68 -10.73 25.85
C HIS A 502 36.39 -10.89 25.05
N LEU A 503 35.94 -12.14 24.96
CA LEU A 503 34.80 -12.59 24.15
C LEU A 503 33.43 -12.29 24.78
N GLY A 504 32.45 -12.07 23.91
CA GLY A 504 31.02 -12.01 24.25
C GLY A 504 30.17 -12.62 23.14
N HIS A 505 30.07 -13.95 23.13
CA HIS A 505 29.18 -14.78 22.29
C HIS A 505 29.18 -14.56 20.76
N PHE A 506 30.08 -15.26 20.05
CA PHE A 506 29.88 -15.60 18.62
C PHE A 506 30.63 -16.88 18.19
N THR A 507 30.42 -17.99 18.92
CA THR A 507 31.32 -19.17 18.95
C THR A 507 30.73 -20.48 18.39
N PHE A 508 29.90 -20.42 17.34
CA PHE A 508 29.45 -21.64 16.62
C PHE A 508 29.71 -21.60 15.10
N ARG A 509 29.59 -20.43 14.45
CA ARG A 509 29.78 -20.32 12.99
C ARG A 509 31.22 -20.48 12.48
N SER A 510 32.24 -20.25 13.31
CA SER A 510 33.64 -20.44 12.87
C SER A 510 34.00 -21.92 12.75
N LEU A 511 33.61 -22.73 13.75
CA LEU A 511 34.04 -24.13 13.85
C LEU A 511 33.60 -24.97 12.63
N CYS A 512 32.38 -24.77 12.16
CA CYS A 512 31.88 -25.43 10.95
C CYS A 512 32.63 -24.98 9.67
N LEU A 513 33.12 -23.74 9.62
CA LEU A 513 33.80 -23.20 8.44
C LEU A 513 35.25 -23.70 8.36
N ASP A 514 35.95 -23.75 9.49
CA ASP A 514 37.34 -24.25 9.56
C ASP A 514 37.41 -25.76 9.24
N VAL A 515 36.43 -26.55 9.73
CA VAL A 515 36.28 -27.98 9.36
C VAL A 515 35.96 -28.13 7.86
N TRP A 516 35.07 -27.30 7.31
CA TRP A 516 34.71 -27.34 5.88
C TRP A 516 35.87 -26.95 4.95
N VAL A 517 36.75 -26.02 5.37
CA VAL A 517 37.96 -25.66 4.63
C VAL A 517 39.00 -26.80 4.63
N GLN A 518 39.14 -27.53 5.74
CA GLN A 518 40.07 -28.68 5.81
C GLN A 518 39.56 -29.92 5.07
N ALA A 519 38.24 -30.14 5.00
CA ALA A 519 37.64 -31.31 4.34
C ALA A 519 37.85 -31.39 2.81
N ARG A 520 38.42 -30.36 2.17
CA ARG A 520 38.55 -30.29 0.71
C ARG A 520 39.70 -31.11 0.10
N HIS A 521 40.49 -31.82 0.91
CA HIS A 521 41.75 -32.44 0.47
C HIS A 521 42.04 -33.85 1.06
N SER A 522 41.04 -34.63 1.45
CA SER A 522 41.22 -36.04 1.87
C SER A 522 40.00 -36.91 1.57
N GLU A 523 40.20 -38.08 0.98
CA GLU A 523 39.11 -39.00 0.57
C GLU A 523 38.56 -39.88 1.72
N GLU A 524 39.20 -39.89 2.90
CA GLU A 524 38.78 -40.69 4.04
C GLU A 524 38.17 -39.83 5.17
N PHE A 525 36.84 -39.87 5.33
CA PHE A 525 36.16 -39.17 6.43
C PHE A 525 35.14 -40.02 7.22
N GLY A 526 35.01 -41.32 6.90
CA GLY A 526 33.98 -42.19 7.48
C GLY A 526 34.16 -42.58 8.95
N GLN A 527 35.36 -42.42 9.54
CA GLN A 527 35.67 -42.93 10.90
C GLN A 527 36.34 -41.91 11.85
N ILE A 528 36.62 -40.68 11.40
CA ILE A 528 37.35 -39.67 12.20
C ILE A 528 36.40 -38.64 12.86
N ALA A 529 35.17 -38.50 12.34
CA ALA A 529 34.20 -37.50 12.81
C ALA A 529 33.64 -37.81 14.21
N GLU A 530 33.14 -39.03 14.43
CA GLU A 530 32.43 -39.40 15.67
C GLU A 530 33.29 -39.24 16.93
N THR A 531 34.51 -39.81 16.90
CA THR A 531 35.42 -39.85 18.07
C THR A 531 35.82 -38.46 18.57
N ARG A 532 36.01 -37.50 17.64
CA ARG A 532 36.42 -36.13 17.98
C ARG A 532 35.25 -35.30 18.53
N ILE A 533 34.05 -35.44 17.98
CA ILE A 533 32.86 -34.73 18.48
C ILE A 533 32.50 -35.21 19.89
N PHE A 534 32.55 -36.53 20.14
CA PHE A 534 32.23 -37.11 21.45
C PHE A 534 33.18 -36.63 22.57
N THR A 535 34.45 -36.38 22.24
CA THR A 535 35.48 -35.90 23.18
C THR A 535 35.31 -34.42 23.54
N ILE A 536 34.72 -33.61 22.65
CA ILE A 536 34.44 -32.19 22.88
C ILE A 536 33.16 -32.02 23.72
N LEU A 537 32.15 -32.88 23.52
CA LEU A 537 30.89 -32.82 24.26
C LEU A 537 31.01 -33.29 25.72
N SER A 538 31.94 -34.21 26.03
CA SER A 538 32.12 -34.75 27.38
C SER A 538 32.87 -33.83 28.37
N SER A 539 33.32 -32.66 27.92
CA SER A 539 34.21 -31.77 28.69
C SER A 539 33.65 -30.37 29.03
N CYS A 540 32.35 -30.13 28.81
CA CYS A 540 31.67 -28.86 29.14
C CYS A 540 30.77 -28.96 30.39
N PRO A 541 31.07 -28.29 31.54
CA PRO A 541 30.36 -28.51 32.81
C PRO A 541 28.94 -27.92 32.97
N PHE A 542 28.35 -27.30 31.94
CA PHE A 542 27.11 -26.51 32.06
C PHE A 542 26.08 -26.82 30.96
N ILE A 543 25.62 -28.08 30.91
CA ILE A 543 24.40 -28.48 30.17
C ILE A 543 23.50 -29.25 31.13
N LEU A 544 22.25 -28.80 31.29
CA LEU A 544 21.24 -29.56 32.01
C LEU A 544 20.63 -30.62 31.09
N VAL A 545 20.45 -31.82 31.62
CA VAL A 545 20.24 -33.07 30.85
C VAL A 545 19.02 -33.04 29.90
N GLY A 546 18.04 -32.15 30.13
CA GLY A 546 16.83 -32.04 29.30
C GLY A 546 17.03 -31.43 27.90
N GLU A 547 18.14 -30.73 27.61
CA GLU A 547 18.34 -30.08 26.30
C GLU A 547 19.04 -30.97 25.25
N LEU A 548 19.57 -32.13 25.66
CA LEU A 548 20.33 -33.04 24.79
C LEU A 548 19.47 -33.70 23.71
N ASP A 549 18.29 -34.22 24.05
CA ASP A 549 17.34 -34.83 23.08
C ASP A 549 16.81 -33.80 22.07
N SER A 550 16.69 -32.54 22.50
CA SER A 550 16.28 -31.43 21.64
C SER A 550 17.35 -31.14 20.58
N MET A 551 18.63 -31.07 21.00
CA MET A 551 19.75 -30.89 20.07
C MET A 551 19.96 -32.10 19.18
N LEU A 552 19.88 -33.33 19.70
CA LEU A 552 20.01 -34.56 18.91
C LEU A 552 18.89 -34.67 17.87
N SER A 553 17.66 -34.32 18.23
CA SER A 553 16.54 -34.27 17.27
C SER A 553 16.77 -33.22 16.19
N TYR A 554 17.18 -31.99 16.55
CA TYR A 554 17.48 -30.94 15.56
C TYR A 554 18.67 -31.31 14.66
N PHE A 555 19.72 -31.93 15.22
CA PHE A 555 20.88 -32.36 14.45
C PHE A 555 20.51 -33.50 13.49
N THR A 556 19.73 -34.50 13.96
CA THR A 556 19.23 -35.59 13.12
C THR A 556 18.29 -35.09 12.03
N ILE A 557 17.35 -34.20 12.35
CA ILE A 557 16.42 -33.63 11.36
C ILE A 557 17.19 -32.76 10.35
N THR A 558 18.14 -31.93 10.79
CA THR A 558 18.94 -31.10 9.88
C THR A 558 19.84 -31.96 9.00
N LEU A 559 20.48 -33.00 9.56
CA LEU A 559 21.31 -33.93 8.81
C LEU A 559 20.46 -34.77 7.83
N THR A 560 19.27 -35.21 8.21
CA THR A 560 18.34 -35.91 7.31
C THR A 560 17.83 -35.00 6.20
N ILE A 561 17.46 -33.75 6.49
CA ILE A 561 17.06 -32.78 5.44
C ILE A 561 18.25 -32.51 4.50
N PHE A 562 19.45 -32.31 5.04
CA PHE A 562 20.65 -32.07 4.24
C PHE A 562 21.02 -33.29 3.40
N LEU A 563 21.00 -34.51 3.97
CA LEU A 563 21.23 -35.77 3.25
C LEU A 563 20.13 -36.06 2.21
N VAL A 564 18.86 -35.72 2.46
CA VAL A 564 17.78 -35.87 1.47
C VAL A 564 17.93 -34.84 0.34
N GLN A 565 18.39 -33.61 0.63
CA GLN A 565 18.73 -32.65 -0.42
C GLN A 565 20.00 -33.03 -1.19
N GLN A 566 21.00 -33.63 -0.54
CA GLN A 566 22.17 -34.21 -1.19
C GLN A 566 21.74 -35.36 -2.11
N LEU A 567 20.99 -36.34 -1.59
CA LEU A 567 20.47 -37.50 -2.35
C LEU A 567 19.63 -37.09 -3.57
N PHE A 568 18.90 -35.96 -3.52
CA PHE A 568 18.16 -35.43 -4.67
C PHE A 568 19.03 -34.71 -5.73
N ILE A 569 20.26 -34.31 -5.38
CA ILE A 569 21.21 -33.68 -6.31
C ILE A 569 22.18 -34.73 -6.85
N ASP A 570 22.67 -35.60 -5.97
CA ASP A 570 23.61 -36.67 -6.30
C ASP A 570 22.95 -37.78 -7.13
N THR A 571 21.63 -38.02 -7.04
CA THR A 571 20.95 -39.04 -7.88
C THR A 571 21.08 -38.76 -9.37
N HIS A 572 20.96 -37.51 -9.83
CA HIS A 572 21.15 -37.19 -11.24
C HIS A 572 22.61 -37.35 -11.68
N ILE A 573 23.56 -36.90 -10.87
CA ILE A 573 24.99 -37.06 -11.14
C ILE A 573 25.38 -38.54 -11.20
N PHE A 574 24.89 -39.36 -10.26
CA PHE A 574 25.06 -40.82 -10.29
C PHE A 574 24.35 -41.47 -11.49
N ALA A 575 23.17 -41.00 -11.90
CA ALA A 575 22.45 -41.59 -13.03
C ALA A 575 23.12 -41.27 -14.38
N VAL A 576 23.66 -40.07 -14.56
CA VAL A 576 24.43 -39.69 -15.77
C VAL A 576 25.80 -40.37 -15.78
N ALA A 577 26.47 -40.47 -14.62
CA ALA A 577 27.66 -41.29 -14.46
C ALA A 577 27.38 -42.79 -14.71
N ALA A 578 26.19 -43.28 -14.35
CA ALA A 578 25.76 -44.65 -14.64
C ALA A 578 25.44 -44.87 -16.12
N ILE A 579 24.86 -43.89 -16.83
CA ILE A 579 24.72 -43.93 -18.30
C ILE A 579 26.11 -44.00 -18.96
N ALA A 580 27.05 -43.16 -18.53
CA ALA A 580 28.43 -43.22 -19.00
C ALA A 580 29.12 -44.57 -18.68
N ALA A 581 28.88 -45.12 -17.48
CA ALA A 581 29.43 -46.42 -17.07
C ALA A 581 28.81 -47.60 -17.83
N VAL A 582 27.50 -47.58 -18.11
CA VAL A 582 26.81 -48.59 -18.94
C VAL A 582 27.34 -48.53 -20.37
N LEU A 583 27.49 -47.33 -20.94
CA LEU A 583 28.10 -47.15 -22.26
C LEU A 583 29.55 -47.68 -22.28
N MET A 584 30.37 -47.40 -21.26
CA MET A 584 31.71 -47.97 -21.13
C MET A 584 31.72 -49.50 -20.95
N GLN A 585 30.76 -50.08 -20.22
CA GLN A 585 30.65 -51.53 -20.05
C GLN A 585 30.21 -52.25 -21.35
N THR A 586 29.39 -51.61 -22.19
CA THR A 586 28.96 -52.20 -23.47
C THR A 586 30.09 -52.37 -24.49
N PHE A 587 31.21 -51.65 -24.39
CA PHE A 587 32.37 -51.82 -25.28
C PHE A 587 33.07 -53.19 -25.17
N GLY A 588 32.65 -54.06 -24.24
CA GLY A 588 33.12 -55.44 -24.17
C GLY A 588 32.67 -56.35 -25.32
N ARG A 589 31.64 -56.00 -26.12
CA ARG A 589 31.14 -56.87 -27.20
C ARG A 589 30.63 -56.14 -28.46
N SER A 590 31.28 -56.47 -29.58
CA SER A 590 30.77 -56.42 -30.96
C SER A 590 30.35 -55.06 -31.53
N ALA A 591 31.23 -54.47 -32.33
CA ALA A 591 30.84 -53.41 -33.26
C ALA A 591 29.91 -53.96 -34.36
N GLY A 592 28.79 -53.28 -34.61
CA GLY A 592 27.92 -53.48 -35.76
C GLY A 592 27.54 -52.12 -36.34
N GLN A 593 27.88 -51.85 -37.59
CA GLN A 593 27.59 -50.56 -38.22
C GLN A 593 26.13 -50.48 -38.64
N SER A 594 25.44 -49.39 -38.29
CA SER A 594 24.14 -49.04 -38.83
C SER A 594 24.30 -47.81 -39.76
N ASP A 595 24.21 -48.01 -41.08
CA ASP A 595 24.33 -46.92 -42.07
C ASP A 595 23.00 -46.15 -42.25
N GLY A 596 22.43 -45.71 -41.12
CA GLY A 596 21.21 -44.90 -41.06
C GLY A 596 21.50 -43.46 -40.65
N LEU A 597 20.90 -42.47 -41.34
CA LEU A 597 21.11 -41.04 -41.06
C LEU A 597 20.65 -40.59 -39.65
N ASP A 598 19.71 -41.31 -39.04
CA ASP A 598 19.18 -40.99 -37.70
C ASP A 598 19.98 -41.60 -36.54
N GLY A 599 20.73 -42.69 -36.78
CA GLY A 599 21.38 -43.50 -35.74
C GLY A 599 20.42 -44.15 -34.74
N THR A 600 20.97 -44.91 -33.78
CA THR A 600 20.28 -45.27 -32.53
C THR A 600 20.55 -44.22 -31.44
N GLU A 601 19.71 -44.12 -30.41
CA GLU A 601 19.86 -43.08 -29.38
C GLU A 601 21.19 -43.23 -28.61
N LEU A 602 21.62 -44.46 -28.32
CA LEU A 602 22.95 -44.75 -27.78
C LEU A 602 24.07 -44.27 -28.73
N GLU A 603 23.97 -44.53 -30.03
CA GLU A 603 24.97 -44.15 -31.04
C GLU A 603 25.14 -42.62 -31.20
N ILE A 604 24.12 -41.84 -30.86
CA ILE A 604 24.20 -40.38 -30.87
C ILE A 604 24.77 -39.86 -29.55
N LEU A 605 24.42 -40.46 -28.41
CA LEU A 605 25.02 -40.14 -27.12
C LEU A 605 26.51 -40.51 -27.05
N GLU A 606 26.89 -41.66 -27.62
CA GLU A 606 28.28 -42.05 -27.90
C GLU A 606 28.99 -40.95 -28.73
N ALA A 607 28.35 -40.48 -29.80
CA ALA A 607 28.91 -39.43 -30.66
C ALA A 607 29.07 -38.07 -29.93
N VAL A 608 28.22 -37.77 -28.93
CA VAL A 608 28.42 -36.62 -28.04
C VAL A 608 29.59 -36.85 -27.08
N MET A 609 29.62 -37.99 -26.37
CA MET A 609 30.67 -38.32 -25.38
C MET A 609 32.09 -38.33 -25.98
N PHE A 610 32.25 -38.89 -27.17
CA PHE A 610 33.54 -38.99 -27.86
C PHE A 610 33.79 -37.86 -28.87
N GLU A 611 32.99 -36.80 -28.88
CA GLU A 611 33.12 -35.62 -29.77
C GLU A 611 33.24 -36.01 -31.25
N ASN A 612 32.41 -36.94 -31.72
CA ASN A 612 32.38 -37.38 -33.11
C ASN A 612 31.63 -36.34 -33.97
N GLU A 613 32.31 -35.22 -34.22
CA GLU A 613 31.84 -34.09 -35.02
C GLU A 613 31.22 -34.54 -36.37
N THR A 614 31.78 -35.56 -37.02
CA THR A 614 31.30 -36.10 -38.31
C THR A 614 29.98 -36.88 -38.21
N LYS A 615 29.67 -37.49 -37.05
CA LYS A 615 28.41 -38.21 -36.81
C LYS A 615 27.32 -37.24 -36.35
N ILE A 616 27.65 -36.32 -35.43
CA ILE A 616 26.73 -35.24 -35.02
C ILE A 616 26.40 -34.31 -36.21
N SER A 617 27.37 -33.98 -37.07
CA SER A 617 27.12 -33.19 -38.29
C SER A 617 26.15 -33.85 -39.27
N ARG A 618 26.03 -35.18 -39.27
CA ARG A 618 25.04 -35.91 -40.10
C ARG A 618 23.68 -35.95 -39.41
N TYR A 619 23.64 -36.26 -38.11
CA TYR A 619 22.43 -36.24 -37.30
C TYR A 619 21.68 -34.89 -37.38
N LEU A 620 22.42 -33.77 -37.35
CA LEU A 620 21.90 -32.40 -37.43
C LEU A 620 21.44 -31.97 -38.84
N GLN A 621 21.62 -32.77 -39.90
CA GLN A 621 21.10 -32.43 -41.25
C GLN A 621 19.57 -32.52 -41.34
N LYS A 622 18.94 -33.15 -40.36
CA LYS A 622 17.49 -33.39 -40.31
C LYS A 622 16.87 -32.53 -39.18
N PRO A 623 16.08 -31.48 -39.49
CA PRO A 623 15.59 -30.54 -38.48
C PRO A 623 14.80 -31.18 -37.32
N SER A 624 14.14 -32.32 -37.54
CA SER A 624 13.43 -33.09 -36.50
C SER A 624 14.32 -33.63 -35.38
N ASN A 625 15.65 -33.64 -35.58
CA ASN A 625 16.60 -34.27 -34.69
C ASN A 625 17.28 -33.26 -33.74
N VAL A 626 17.15 -31.96 -34.01
CA VAL A 626 17.85 -30.89 -33.27
C VAL A 626 17.43 -30.84 -31.80
N ASP A 627 16.11 -30.83 -31.56
CA ASP A 627 15.48 -30.77 -30.23
C ASP A 627 14.84 -32.10 -29.80
N ARG A 628 15.25 -33.22 -30.43
CA ARG A 628 14.71 -34.54 -30.12
C ARG A 628 15.15 -34.97 -28.71
N LEU A 629 14.19 -35.28 -27.86
CA LEU A 629 14.44 -35.92 -26.58
C LEU A 629 14.70 -37.42 -26.79
N PHE A 630 15.67 -37.96 -26.05
CA PHE A 630 15.96 -39.38 -25.88
C PHE A 630 15.48 -39.84 -24.51
N SER A 631 15.22 -41.15 -24.37
CA SER A 631 14.65 -41.73 -23.14
C SER A 631 15.52 -42.89 -22.64
N ILE A 632 16.17 -42.74 -21.48
CA ILE A 632 16.98 -43.80 -20.85
C ILE A 632 16.60 -43.90 -19.38
N ASN A 633 16.21 -45.11 -18.94
CA ASN A 633 15.80 -45.43 -17.57
C ASN A 633 14.77 -44.43 -17.01
N GLU A 634 13.70 -44.21 -17.78
CA GLU A 634 12.58 -43.27 -17.50
C GLU A 634 12.96 -41.77 -17.44
N MET A 635 14.24 -41.40 -17.50
CA MET A 635 14.68 -40.02 -17.68
C MET A 635 14.63 -39.60 -19.16
N THR A 636 14.10 -38.41 -19.43
CA THR A 636 14.07 -37.80 -20.78
C THR A 636 15.04 -36.63 -20.88
N PHE A 637 15.86 -36.59 -21.93
CA PHE A 637 16.81 -35.50 -22.13
C PHE A 637 17.23 -35.29 -23.59
N SER A 638 17.68 -34.07 -23.88
CA SER A 638 18.14 -33.63 -25.21
C SER A 638 19.66 -33.85 -25.40
N PRO A 639 20.12 -34.11 -26.63
CA PRO A 639 21.54 -34.17 -26.95
C PRO A 639 22.32 -32.90 -26.57
N LEU A 640 21.70 -31.71 -26.69
CA LEU A 640 22.29 -30.44 -26.25
C LEU A 640 22.53 -30.41 -24.74
N HIS A 641 21.54 -30.81 -23.93
CA HIS A 641 21.68 -30.81 -22.47
C HIS A 641 22.78 -31.77 -22.01
N PHE A 642 22.79 -32.98 -22.58
CA PHE A 642 23.84 -33.98 -22.32
C PHE A 642 25.22 -33.51 -22.79
N ALA A 643 25.33 -32.81 -23.92
CA ALA A 643 26.59 -32.20 -24.37
C ALA A 643 27.07 -31.11 -23.41
N CYS A 644 26.18 -30.29 -22.84
CA CYS A 644 26.51 -29.30 -21.82
C CYS A 644 26.99 -29.96 -20.52
N GLU A 645 26.31 -31.00 -20.06
CA GLU A 645 26.64 -31.73 -18.82
C GLU A 645 27.96 -32.50 -18.93
N MET A 646 28.25 -33.08 -20.09
CA MET A 646 29.52 -33.73 -20.41
C MET A 646 30.66 -32.74 -20.77
N GLY A 647 30.43 -31.43 -20.67
CA GLY A 647 31.45 -30.39 -20.93
C GLY A 647 31.94 -30.32 -22.38
N LYS A 648 31.09 -30.68 -23.35
CA LYS A 648 31.45 -30.86 -24.76
C LYS A 648 31.26 -29.60 -25.59
N ASP A 649 31.98 -28.55 -25.24
CA ASP A 649 31.88 -27.19 -25.80
C ASP A 649 31.71 -27.13 -27.33
N LYS A 650 32.47 -27.94 -28.10
CA LYS A 650 32.34 -28.02 -29.56
C LYS A 650 30.98 -28.53 -30.01
N ILE A 651 30.51 -29.62 -29.41
CA ILE A 651 29.25 -30.28 -29.75
C ILE A 651 28.08 -29.39 -29.32
N VAL A 652 28.19 -28.73 -28.16
CA VAL A 652 27.29 -27.66 -27.72
C VAL A 652 27.24 -26.54 -28.77
N GLU A 653 28.39 -26.07 -29.29
CA GLU A 653 28.39 -25.05 -30.35
C GLU A 653 27.73 -25.55 -31.65
N MET A 654 27.86 -26.83 -31.99
CA MET A 654 27.18 -27.42 -33.16
C MET A 654 25.65 -27.44 -33.00
N PHE A 655 25.12 -27.87 -31.85
CA PHE A 655 23.67 -27.84 -31.57
C PHE A 655 23.12 -26.40 -31.52
N ILE A 656 23.87 -25.45 -30.94
CA ILE A 656 23.50 -24.02 -30.94
C ILE A 656 23.50 -23.45 -32.36
N ARG A 657 24.48 -23.80 -33.21
CA ARG A 657 24.51 -23.41 -34.63
C ARG A 657 23.39 -24.05 -35.45
N ALA A 658 22.83 -25.18 -35.01
CA ALA A 658 21.64 -25.82 -35.58
C ALA A 658 20.31 -25.25 -35.03
N HIS A 659 20.36 -24.21 -34.19
CA HIS A 659 19.20 -23.54 -33.57
C HIS A 659 18.42 -24.35 -32.52
N ALA A 660 19.07 -25.29 -31.82
CA ALA A 660 18.47 -26.00 -30.69
C ALA A 660 18.01 -25.07 -29.54
N ASP A 661 16.88 -25.37 -28.90
CA ASP A 661 16.34 -24.59 -27.79
C ASP A 661 17.10 -24.86 -26.48
N VAL A 662 17.97 -23.90 -26.13
CA VAL A 662 18.72 -23.85 -24.88
C VAL A 662 17.85 -23.80 -23.61
N ASN A 663 16.52 -23.66 -23.73
CA ASN A 663 15.55 -23.63 -22.63
C ASN A 663 14.65 -24.88 -22.56
N LEU A 664 14.82 -25.84 -23.48
CA LEU A 664 14.01 -27.07 -23.54
C LEU A 664 14.03 -27.83 -22.22
N GLN A 665 15.20 -27.83 -21.55
CA GLN A 665 15.40 -28.38 -20.21
C GLN A 665 16.00 -27.35 -19.24
N ARG A 666 15.60 -27.45 -17.97
CA ARG A 666 16.17 -26.71 -16.85
C ARG A 666 17.54 -27.30 -16.46
N LYS A 667 18.29 -26.58 -15.61
CA LYS A 667 19.55 -27.07 -15.00
C LYS A 667 19.40 -28.33 -14.11
N THR A 668 18.18 -28.80 -13.92
CA THR A 668 17.78 -30.00 -13.16
C THR A 668 17.39 -31.17 -14.07
N GLY A 669 17.60 -31.07 -15.39
CA GLY A 669 17.14 -32.06 -16.37
C GLY A 669 15.64 -32.00 -16.68
N GLU A 670 14.81 -31.40 -15.81
CA GLU A 670 13.37 -31.19 -16.04
C GLU A 670 13.10 -30.50 -17.38
N CYS A 671 12.32 -31.15 -18.26
CA CYS A 671 11.79 -30.51 -19.46
C CYS A 671 10.80 -29.39 -19.09
N SER A 672 10.73 -28.34 -19.90
CA SER A 672 9.62 -27.38 -19.82
C SER A 672 8.32 -28.09 -20.22
N PRO A 673 7.23 -28.01 -19.43
CA PRO A 673 5.97 -28.67 -19.79
C PRO A 673 5.41 -28.08 -21.08
N SER A 674 4.86 -28.93 -21.93
CA SER A 674 4.30 -28.51 -23.23
C SER A 674 3.18 -27.47 -23.05
N ASP A 675 2.96 -26.59 -24.04
CA ASP A 675 1.85 -25.62 -23.99
C ASP A 675 0.49 -26.32 -23.76
N SER A 676 0.32 -27.58 -24.19
CA SER A 676 -0.87 -28.41 -23.91
C SER A 676 -0.96 -28.85 -22.44
N GLU A 677 0.13 -29.41 -21.89
CA GLU A 677 0.17 -29.86 -20.50
C GLU A 677 0.02 -28.67 -19.53
N LEU A 678 0.71 -27.56 -19.80
CA LEU A 678 0.56 -26.33 -19.02
C LEU A 678 -0.85 -25.74 -19.15
N SER A 679 -1.53 -25.93 -20.29
CA SER A 679 -2.95 -25.58 -20.44
C SER A 679 -3.85 -26.43 -19.54
N HIS A 680 -3.59 -27.75 -19.44
CA HIS A 680 -4.30 -28.62 -18.50
C HIS A 680 -4.04 -28.25 -17.03
N GLN A 681 -2.78 -27.95 -16.66
CA GLN A 681 -2.41 -27.50 -15.31
C GLN A 681 -3.12 -26.18 -14.96
N LEU A 682 -3.09 -25.19 -15.86
CA LEU A 682 -3.74 -23.89 -15.69
C LEU A 682 -5.27 -24.00 -15.57
N HIS A 683 -5.90 -24.75 -16.48
CA HIS A 683 -7.33 -25.00 -16.48
C HIS A 683 -7.79 -25.67 -15.17
N SER A 684 -7.06 -26.69 -14.71
CA SER A 684 -7.34 -27.39 -13.46
C SER A 684 -7.20 -26.48 -12.23
N ALA A 685 -6.11 -25.71 -12.15
CA ALA A 685 -5.90 -24.77 -11.04
C ALA A 685 -6.97 -23.66 -10.99
N LEU A 686 -7.40 -23.14 -12.15
CA LEU A 686 -8.47 -22.16 -12.25
C LEU A 686 -9.84 -22.74 -11.87
N GLU A 687 -10.17 -23.94 -12.34
CA GLU A 687 -11.40 -24.66 -11.97
C GLU A 687 -11.46 -24.95 -10.47
N GLN A 688 -10.38 -25.48 -9.88
CA GLN A 688 -10.26 -25.70 -8.44
C GLN A 688 -10.40 -24.41 -7.64
N SER A 689 -9.93 -23.28 -8.19
CA SER A 689 -10.08 -21.93 -7.60
C SER A 689 -11.43 -21.27 -7.92
N GLY A 690 -12.39 -22.05 -8.44
CA GLY A 690 -13.77 -21.64 -8.65
C GLY A 690 -14.03 -20.82 -9.91
N PHE A 691 -13.04 -20.61 -10.78
CA PHE A 691 -13.22 -19.90 -12.05
C PHE A 691 -13.93 -20.79 -13.08
N THR A 692 -15.23 -20.98 -12.87
CA THR A 692 -16.17 -21.72 -13.72
C THR A 692 -17.41 -20.87 -14.00
N GLU A 693 -18.07 -21.14 -15.12
CA GLU A 693 -19.27 -20.41 -15.56
C GLU A 693 -20.38 -20.42 -14.49
N SER A 694 -20.55 -21.54 -13.78
CA SER A 694 -21.48 -21.70 -12.66
C SER A 694 -21.23 -20.70 -11.51
N ARG A 695 -19.98 -20.52 -11.09
CA ARG A 695 -19.62 -19.57 -10.04
C ARG A 695 -19.59 -18.12 -10.52
N ALA A 696 -19.25 -17.88 -11.79
CA ALA A 696 -19.38 -16.57 -12.41
C ALA A 696 -20.85 -16.11 -12.54
N ALA A 697 -21.77 -17.04 -12.81
CA ALA A 697 -23.20 -16.79 -12.77
C ALA A 697 -23.68 -16.48 -11.33
N LEU A 698 -23.21 -17.20 -10.31
CA LEU A 698 -23.55 -16.89 -8.91
C LEU A 698 -23.02 -15.52 -8.45
N GLN A 699 -21.79 -15.16 -8.81
CA GLN A 699 -21.22 -13.82 -8.58
C GLN A 699 -22.05 -12.73 -9.29
N SER A 700 -22.57 -13.02 -10.48
CA SER A 700 -23.44 -12.11 -11.24
C SER A 700 -24.81 -11.93 -10.56
N ALA A 701 -25.44 -13.02 -10.11
CA ALA A 701 -26.69 -12.98 -9.37
C ALA A 701 -26.53 -12.25 -8.02
N ALA A 702 -25.43 -12.46 -7.30
CA ALA A 702 -25.13 -11.73 -6.07
C ALA A 702 -25.00 -10.20 -6.30
N ALA A 703 -24.38 -9.78 -7.42
CA ALA A 703 -24.31 -8.37 -7.80
C ALA A 703 -25.69 -7.78 -8.17
N ASP A 704 -26.53 -8.55 -8.88
CA ASP A 704 -27.90 -8.13 -9.21
C ASP A 704 -28.80 -8.06 -7.95
N VAL A 705 -28.59 -8.94 -6.97
CA VAL A 705 -29.22 -8.85 -5.63
C VAL A 705 -28.75 -7.61 -4.88
N LEU A 706 -27.45 -7.31 -4.87
CA LEU A 706 -26.93 -6.10 -4.23
C LEU A 706 -27.54 -4.83 -4.86
N GLN A 707 -27.73 -4.83 -6.19
CA GLN A 707 -28.45 -3.79 -6.92
C GLN A 707 -29.93 -3.70 -6.51
N GLN A 708 -30.66 -4.82 -6.40
CA GLN A 708 -32.06 -4.81 -5.95
C GLN A 708 -32.20 -4.29 -4.52
N ILE A 709 -31.35 -4.73 -3.59
CA ILE A 709 -31.33 -4.26 -2.20
C ILE A 709 -31.09 -2.74 -2.15
N LEU A 710 -30.12 -2.24 -2.93
CA LEU A 710 -29.82 -0.80 -3.01
C LEU A 710 -31.00 0.02 -3.57
N ARG A 711 -31.61 -0.42 -4.67
CA ARG A 711 -32.76 0.26 -5.30
C ARG A 711 -33.98 0.31 -4.38
N SER A 712 -34.36 -0.82 -3.81
CA SER A 712 -35.53 -0.92 -2.92
C SER A 712 -35.32 -0.12 -1.63
N ARG A 713 -34.09 -0.08 -1.11
CA ARG A 713 -33.73 0.73 0.07
C ARG A 713 -33.80 2.24 -0.22
N LEU A 714 -33.29 2.69 -1.37
CA LEU A 714 -33.30 4.11 -1.76
C LEU A 714 -34.62 4.56 -2.40
N ASN A 715 -35.51 3.62 -2.76
CA ASN A 715 -36.71 3.83 -3.56
C ASN A 715 -36.43 4.54 -4.91
N VAL A 716 -35.33 4.16 -5.57
CA VAL A 716 -34.84 4.78 -6.82
C VAL A 716 -34.19 3.73 -7.73
N ASP A 717 -34.74 3.54 -8.93
CA ASP A 717 -34.25 2.59 -9.95
C ASP A 717 -32.98 3.03 -10.70
N ASN A 718 -32.52 4.26 -10.50
CA ASN A 718 -31.40 4.83 -11.25
C ASN A 718 -30.00 4.33 -10.82
N TYR A 719 -29.93 3.44 -9.82
CA TYR A 719 -28.67 2.85 -9.35
C TYR A 719 -28.41 1.48 -10.01
N PHE A 720 -27.17 1.27 -10.45
CA PHE A 720 -26.73 0.04 -11.11
C PHE A 720 -25.38 -0.43 -10.53
N VAL A 721 -25.25 -1.70 -10.21
CA VAL A 721 -23.95 -2.30 -9.83
C VAL A 721 -23.27 -2.75 -11.13
N VAL A 722 -22.12 -2.15 -11.43
CA VAL A 722 -21.41 -2.34 -12.71
C VAL A 722 -19.97 -2.81 -12.46
N GLY A 723 -19.15 -2.85 -13.51
CA GLY A 723 -17.74 -3.20 -13.39
C GLY A 723 -17.49 -4.62 -12.87
N SER A 724 -16.25 -4.89 -12.43
CA SER A 724 -15.77 -6.27 -12.29
C SER A 724 -16.38 -7.10 -11.15
N TYR A 725 -17.11 -6.48 -10.21
CA TYR A 725 -17.98 -7.19 -9.27
C TYR A 725 -19.24 -7.76 -9.97
N SER A 726 -19.83 -6.97 -10.88
CA SER A 726 -21.03 -7.33 -11.64
C SER A 726 -20.77 -8.28 -12.83
N GLU A 727 -19.53 -8.37 -13.31
CA GLU A 727 -19.11 -9.10 -14.51
C GLU A 727 -18.97 -10.62 -14.30
N GLY A 728 -19.18 -11.12 -13.08
CA GLY A 728 -19.05 -12.55 -12.73
C GLY A 728 -17.61 -13.03 -12.57
N TRP A 729 -16.73 -12.70 -13.52
CA TRP A 729 -15.36 -13.23 -13.59
C TRP A 729 -14.29 -12.35 -12.92
N GLY A 730 -14.52 -11.04 -12.87
CA GLY A 730 -13.45 -10.07 -12.66
C GLY A 730 -13.11 -9.73 -11.22
N ASN A 731 -13.88 -10.20 -10.23
CA ASN A 731 -13.90 -9.67 -8.88
C ASN A 731 -12.57 -9.91 -8.12
N SER A 732 -12.16 -11.18 -8.04
CA SER A 732 -10.86 -11.64 -7.53
C SER A 732 -9.99 -12.18 -8.66
N LEU A 733 -8.67 -12.18 -8.46
CA LEU A 733 -7.71 -12.88 -9.32
C LEU A 733 -7.09 -14.12 -8.66
N THR A 734 -7.55 -14.54 -7.48
CA THR A 734 -7.01 -15.71 -6.75
C THR A 734 -8.04 -16.81 -6.50
N THR A 735 -9.30 -16.46 -6.20
CA THR A 735 -10.41 -17.42 -6.02
C THR A 735 -11.75 -16.76 -6.34
N LEU A 736 -12.62 -17.44 -7.08
CA LEU A 736 -14.00 -16.98 -7.29
C LEU A 736 -14.94 -17.54 -6.22
N ASP A 737 -14.91 -16.92 -5.04
CA ASP A 737 -15.71 -17.31 -3.87
C ASP A 737 -16.67 -16.21 -3.35
N GLY A 738 -16.84 -15.11 -4.08
CA GLY A 738 -17.70 -13.99 -3.70
C GLY A 738 -16.99 -12.88 -2.90
N ARG A 739 -15.84 -13.19 -2.28
CA ARG A 739 -14.97 -12.17 -1.67
C ARG A 739 -14.33 -11.31 -2.76
N THR A 740 -14.13 -10.03 -2.43
CA THR A 740 -13.52 -9.04 -3.34
C THR A 740 -12.05 -8.86 -2.97
N ASP A 741 -11.14 -8.87 -3.95
CA ASP A 741 -9.71 -8.60 -3.69
C ASP A 741 -9.52 -7.24 -3.01
N ALA A 742 -8.59 -7.12 -2.06
CA ALA A 742 -8.23 -5.84 -1.42
C ALA A 742 -7.62 -4.78 -2.38
N ASN A 743 -7.50 -5.10 -3.67
CA ASN A 743 -7.09 -4.20 -4.76
C ASN A 743 -8.13 -4.21 -5.91
N SER A 744 -9.38 -4.56 -5.61
CA SER A 744 -10.53 -4.49 -6.50
C SER A 744 -11.63 -3.61 -5.86
N ASP A 745 -12.46 -3.11 -6.75
CA ASP A 745 -13.44 -2.05 -6.60
C ASP A 745 -14.83 -2.60 -6.93
N ILE A 746 -15.87 -2.10 -6.24
CA ILE A 746 -17.26 -2.26 -6.65
C ILE A 746 -17.69 -0.94 -7.30
N ASP A 747 -17.80 -0.93 -8.63
CA ASP A 747 -18.34 0.21 -9.37
C ASP A 747 -19.86 0.30 -9.19
N VAL A 748 -20.37 1.47 -8.81
CA VAL A 748 -21.83 1.73 -8.72
C VAL A 748 -22.18 2.94 -9.55
N MET A 749 -22.94 2.72 -10.62
CA MET A 749 -23.40 3.78 -11.49
C MET A 749 -24.71 4.40 -10.98
N HIS A 750 -24.75 5.72 -10.89
CA HIS A 750 -25.97 6.49 -10.67
C HIS A 750 -26.35 7.27 -11.94
N LEU A 751 -27.53 6.96 -12.50
CA LEU A 751 -28.09 7.65 -13.66
C LEU A 751 -28.82 8.92 -13.22
N ILE A 752 -28.27 10.08 -13.54
CA ILE A 752 -28.82 11.38 -13.12
C ILE A 752 -30.20 11.60 -13.77
N PRO A 753 -31.28 11.78 -12.98
CA PRO A 753 -32.63 12.00 -13.52
C PRO A 753 -32.76 13.37 -14.18
N GLY A 754 -33.74 13.50 -15.09
CA GLY A 754 -34.10 14.78 -15.71
C GLY A 754 -33.14 15.32 -16.78
N ARG A 755 -32.07 14.59 -17.13
CA ARG A 755 -31.15 14.97 -18.21
C ARG A 755 -30.89 13.79 -19.17
N GLU A 756 -31.53 13.87 -20.33
CA GLU A 756 -31.30 12.97 -21.47
C GLU A 756 -30.57 13.73 -22.59
N TYR A 757 -29.61 13.06 -23.22
CA TYR A 757 -28.89 13.57 -24.39
C TYR A 757 -29.46 12.95 -25.67
N HIS A 758 -29.56 13.76 -26.71
CA HIS A 758 -30.04 13.34 -28.03
C HIS A 758 -28.91 13.45 -29.05
N GLN A 759 -28.62 12.35 -29.75
CA GLN A 759 -27.59 12.34 -30.78
C GLN A 759 -28.12 12.91 -32.11
N LYS A 760 -27.44 13.92 -32.63
CA LYS A 760 -27.67 14.49 -33.97
C LYS A 760 -27.63 13.39 -35.04
N SER A 761 -28.57 13.45 -35.98
CA SER A 761 -28.84 12.48 -37.06
C SER A 761 -29.13 11.02 -36.67
N LEU A 762 -29.14 10.64 -35.39
CA LEU A 762 -29.66 9.34 -34.93
C LEU A 762 -30.86 9.44 -33.98
N CYS A 763 -31.19 10.62 -33.43
CA CYS A 763 -32.33 10.80 -32.54
C CYS A 763 -33.66 10.72 -33.31
N GLU A 764 -34.58 9.87 -32.85
CA GLU A 764 -35.96 9.71 -33.33
C GLU A 764 -37.00 10.34 -32.37
N CYS A 765 -36.56 11.03 -31.31
CA CYS A 765 -37.45 11.65 -30.32
C CYS A 765 -38.04 12.98 -30.83
N ASP A 766 -39.37 13.07 -30.90
CA ASP A 766 -40.08 14.30 -31.23
C ASP A 766 -39.75 15.45 -30.25
N GLY A 767 -39.52 16.64 -30.79
CA GLY A 767 -39.33 17.86 -30.00
C GLY A 767 -38.06 17.92 -29.14
N ALA A 768 -37.06 17.05 -29.39
CA ALA A 768 -35.79 17.03 -28.65
C ALA A 768 -35.15 18.44 -28.58
N PRO A 769 -34.96 19.02 -27.36
CA PRO A 769 -34.68 20.45 -27.20
C PRO A 769 -33.25 20.86 -27.55
N GLU A 770 -32.30 19.94 -27.47
CA GLU A 770 -30.89 20.11 -27.86
C GLU A 770 -30.37 18.79 -28.45
N GLN A 771 -29.66 18.86 -29.58
CA GLN A 771 -29.03 17.69 -30.22
C GLN A 771 -27.52 17.89 -30.32
N HIS A 772 -26.77 16.87 -29.90
CA HIS A 772 -25.32 16.91 -29.81
C HIS A 772 -24.65 16.03 -30.85
N GLU A 773 -23.45 16.43 -31.29
CA GLU A 773 -22.65 15.67 -32.23
C GLU A 773 -21.91 14.54 -31.53
N LEU A 774 -21.93 13.33 -32.12
CA LEU A 774 -21.12 12.19 -31.68
C LEU A 774 -19.88 12.11 -32.57
N VAL A 775 -18.70 12.14 -31.95
CA VAL A 775 -17.41 11.99 -32.63
C VAL A 775 -16.60 10.96 -31.86
N ASN A 776 -16.09 9.91 -32.51
CA ASN A 776 -15.17 8.94 -31.90
C ASN A 776 -15.75 8.32 -30.60
N GLY A 777 -17.02 7.91 -30.62
CA GLY A 777 -17.75 7.44 -29.43
C GLY A 777 -18.01 8.47 -28.29
N HIS A 778 -17.75 9.76 -28.50
CA HIS A 778 -17.93 10.82 -27.51
C HIS A 778 -18.93 11.89 -27.96
N ILE A 779 -19.88 12.24 -27.09
CA ILE A 779 -20.78 13.38 -27.28
C ILE A 779 -20.04 14.67 -26.95
N GLN A 780 -20.14 15.64 -27.86
CA GLN A 780 -19.54 16.97 -27.70
C GLN A 780 -20.43 17.85 -26.81
N CYS A 781 -20.02 18.13 -25.57
CA CYS A 781 -20.77 18.96 -24.62
C CYS A 781 -19.88 19.49 -23.48
N SER A 782 -19.76 20.81 -23.37
CA SER A 782 -18.92 21.48 -22.37
C SER A 782 -19.60 21.69 -21.02
N GLY A 783 -18.84 21.60 -19.93
CA GLY A 783 -19.24 22.10 -18.60
C GLY A 783 -19.19 21.08 -17.46
N PHE A 784 -18.34 20.05 -17.56
CA PHE A 784 -18.31 18.92 -16.61
C PHE A 784 -16.93 18.65 -16.01
N ALA A 785 -16.89 17.84 -14.95
CA ALA A 785 -15.65 17.32 -14.39
C ALA A 785 -15.06 16.20 -15.26
N SER A 786 -13.75 16.14 -15.39
CA SER A 786 -13.02 15.26 -16.32
C SER A 786 -12.86 13.80 -15.85
N ASN A 787 -13.61 13.36 -14.85
CA ASN A 787 -13.48 12.03 -14.24
C ASN A 787 -14.87 11.51 -13.83
N PRO A 788 -15.30 10.32 -14.27
CA PRO A 788 -16.67 9.84 -14.05
C PRO A 788 -16.91 9.20 -12.69
N ALA A 789 -15.86 8.72 -12.02
CA ALA A 789 -15.95 7.96 -10.79
C ALA A 789 -15.44 8.77 -9.58
N ASN A 790 -16.24 8.80 -8.50
CA ASN A 790 -15.82 9.30 -7.21
C ASN A 790 -15.51 8.12 -6.27
N ALA A 791 -14.22 7.95 -5.97
CA ALA A 791 -13.69 6.76 -5.31
C ALA A 791 -13.76 6.84 -3.78
N THR A 792 -14.35 5.81 -3.15
CA THR A 792 -14.41 5.64 -1.70
C THR A 792 -13.36 4.59 -1.30
N PRO A 793 -12.41 4.89 -0.40
CA PRO A 793 -11.38 3.93 0.00
C PRO A 793 -11.99 2.73 0.74
N GLY A 794 -11.55 1.53 0.39
CA GLY A 794 -11.90 0.30 1.10
C GLY A 794 -11.06 0.10 2.37
N CYS A 795 -11.47 -0.88 3.18
CA CYS A 795 -10.75 -1.37 4.35
C CYS A 795 -10.63 -2.91 4.30
N THR A 796 -10.11 -3.53 5.36
CA THR A 796 -10.03 -4.99 5.52
C THR A 796 -11.40 -5.69 5.44
N LEU A 797 -12.48 -4.99 5.77
CA LEU A 797 -13.83 -5.55 5.97
C LEU A 797 -14.85 -5.10 4.90
N ARG A 798 -14.52 -4.11 4.05
CA ARG A 798 -15.39 -3.58 2.98
C ARG A 798 -14.51 -3.15 1.80
N PRO A 799 -14.77 -3.60 0.56
CA PRO A 799 -13.97 -3.22 -0.60
C PRO A 799 -14.11 -1.74 -0.95
N ALA A 800 -13.25 -1.25 -1.85
CA ALA A 800 -13.39 0.10 -2.39
C ALA A 800 -14.67 0.23 -3.22
N LEU A 801 -15.24 1.45 -3.25
CA LEU A 801 -16.52 1.74 -3.90
C LEU A 801 -16.42 2.99 -4.77
N ASP A 802 -16.52 2.81 -6.09
CA ASP A 802 -16.39 3.88 -7.08
C ASP A 802 -17.78 4.29 -7.58
N ASN A 803 -18.23 5.48 -7.17
CA ASN A 803 -19.53 6.02 -7.55
C ASN A 803 -19.43 6.69 -8.94
N VAL A 804 -19.91 6.01 -9.97
CA VAL A 804 -19.86 6.45 -11.37
C VAL A 804 -21.10 7.30 -11.69
N SER A 805 -20.90 8.57 -12.00
CA SER A 805 -22.01 9.45 -12.42
C SER A 805 -22.25 9.35 -13.93
N ALA A 806 -23.50 9.10 -14.32
CA ALA A 806 -23.92 8.93 -15.71
C ALA A 806 -25.17 9.76 -16.05
N CYS A 807 -25.37 10.04 -17.34
CA CYS A 807 -26.60 10.65 -17.86
C CYS A 807 -27.19 9.79 -18.97
N ARG A 808 -28.51 9.88 -19.17
CA ARG A 808 -29.22 9.09 -20.17
C ARG A 808 -28.90 9.57 -21.59
N LEU A 809 -28.82 8.64 -22.53
CA LEU A 809 -28.70 8.88 -23.97
C LEU A 809 -29.88 8.19 -24.67
N CYS A 810 -30.55 8.87 -25.58
CA CYS A 810 -31.82 8.39 -26.13
C CYS A 810 -31.75 7.03 -26.85
N ARG A 811 -30.60 6.67 -27.43
CA ARG A 811 -30.33 5.34 -28.02
C ARG A 811 -28.84 5.07 -28.14
N TYR A 812 -28.44 3.80 -28.24
CA TYR A 812 -27.09 3.43 -28.65
C TYR A 812 -26.83 3.80 -30.13
N PRO A 813 -25.62 4.30 -30.49
CA PRO A 813 -25.16 4.32 -31.88
C PRO A 813 -24.98 2.89 -32.42
N PRO A 814 -24.75 2.68 -33.73
CA PRO A 814 -24.69 1.35 -34.34
C PRO A 814 -23.66 0.42 -33.67
N ILE A 815 -24.16 -0.65 -33.02
CA ILE A 815 -23.34 -1.58 -32.25
C ILE A 815 -22.69 -2.62 -33.15
N ALA A 816 -21.36 -2.58 -33.26
CA ALA A 816 -20.63 -3.27 -34.33
C ALA A 816 -20.80 -4.81 -34.40
N PRO A 817 -20.99 -5.56 -33.29
CA PRO A 817 -21.31 -7.00 -33.34
C PRO A 817 -22.71 -7.34 -33.88
N LEU A 818 -23.60 -6.35 -34.02
CA LEU A 818 -25.02 -6.55 -34.38
C LEU A 818 -25.37 -6.06 -35.80
N LEU A 819 -24.38 -5.58 -36.56
CA LEU A 819 -24.52 -5.13 -37.94
C LEU A 819 -24.81 -6.33 -38.87
N PRO A 820 -25.77 -6.21 -39.81
CA PRO A 820 -26.32 -7.37 -40.53
C PRO A 820 -25.33 -8.12 -41.44
N ASN A 821 -24.20 -7.50 -41.79
CA ASN A 821 -23.22 -8.05 -42.73
C ASN A 821 -21.92 -8.52 -42.03
N ARG A 822 -21.87 -8.61 -40.70
CA ARG A 822 -20.70 -9.10 -39.94
C ARG A 822 -20.78 -10.62 -39.73
N VAL A 823 -19.79 -11.35 -40.23
CA VAL A 823 -19.54 -12.73 -39.80
C VAL A 823 -18.92 -12.68 -38.38
N SER A 824 -19.43 -13.52 -37.47
CA SER A 824 -19.15 -13.48 -36.04
C SER A 824 -19.21 -14.89 -35.46
N ASN A 825 -18.20 -15.33 -34.70
CA ASN A 825 -18.25 -16.59 -33.95
C ASN A 825 -19.05 -16.49 -32.62
N ILE A 826 -19.51 -15.29 -32.24
CA ILE A 826 -20.34 -15.09 -31.05
C ILE A 826 -21.64 -15.90 -31.19
N PRO A 827 -22.02 -16.75 -30.21
CA PRO A 827 -23.22 -17.57 -30.29
C PRO A 827 -24.48 -16.71 -30.49
N HIS A 828 -25.37 -17.14 -31.39
CA HIS A 828 -26.57 -16.38 -31.78
C HIS A 828 -27.45 -15.97 -30.59
N ALA A 829 -27.58 -16.82 -29.56
CA ALA A 829 -28.30 -16.51 -28.32
C ALA A 829 -27.71 -15.29 -27.57
N VAL A 830 -26.38 -15.08 -27.63
CA VAL A 830 -25.70 -13.93 -27.02
C VAL A 830 -25.91 -12.67 -27.87
N LEU A 831 -25.88 -12.79 -29.21
CA LEU A 831 -26.22 -11.68 -30.12
C LEU A 831 -27.67 -11.19 -29.90
N GLU A 832 -28.64 -12.10 -29.74
CA GLU A 832 -30.02 -11.76 -29.41
C GLU A 832 -30.17 -11.21 -27.98
N ALA A 833 -29.37 -11.67 -27.02
CA ALA A 833 -29.34 -11.08 -25.69
C ALA A 833 -28.73 -9.66 -25.69
N LEU A 834 -27.75 -9.37 -26.56
CA LEU A 834 -27.23 -8.01 -26.77
C LEU A 834 -28.27 -7.10 -27.46
N ARG A 835 -29.02 -7.61 -28.44
CA ARG A 835 -30.15 -6.86 -29.06
C ARG A 835 -31.18 -6.43 -28.03
N LYS A 836 -31.56 -7.33 -27.10
CA LYS A 836 -32.47 -7.03 -25.98
C LYS A 836 -31.91 -5.99 -24.99
N VAL A 837 -30.59 -5.88 -24.84
CA VAL A 837 -29.96 -4.83 -24.00
C VAL A 837 -30.12 -3.43 -24.62
N LEU A 838 -30.20 -3.30 -25.95
CA LEU A 838 -30.34 -1.99 -26.62
C LEU A 838 -31.71 -1.34 -26.38
N THR A 839 -32.76 -2.13 -26.14
CA THR A 839 -34.15 -1.67 -26.02
C THR A 839 -34.72 -1.81 -24.61
N SER A 840 -34.03 -2.50 -23.69
CA SER A 840 -34.55 -2.70 -22.33
C SER A 840 -34.41 -1.46 -21.44
N ALA A 841 -35.50 -1.07 -20.80
CA ALA A 841 -35.52 -0.05 -19.75
C ALA A 841 -34.64 -0.42 -18.52
N SER A 842 -34.33 -1.71 -18.32
CA SER A 842 -33.42 -2.17 -17.27
C SER A 842 -31.93 -2.05 -17.61
N SER A 843 -31.58 -1.63 -18.83
CA SER A 843 -30.19 -1.38 -19.26
C SER A 843 -30.11 -0.14 -20.16
N PRO A 844 -30.48 1.06 -19.65
CA PRO A 844 -30.62 2.26 -20.46
C PRO A 844 -29.30 2.67 -21.11
N CYS A 845 -29.37 3.16 -22.35
CA CYS A 845 -28.21 3.79 -22.98
C CYS A 845 -27.82 5.06 -22.21
N HIS A 846 -26.52 5.26 -22.02
CA HIS A 846 -26.00 6.30 -21.15
C HIS A 846 -24.61 6.78 -21.59
N VAL A 847 -24.29 8.01 -21.19
CA VAL A 847 -22.95 8.59 -21.25
C VAL A 847 -22.38 8.78 -19.85
N VAL A 848 -21.05 8.78 -19.74
CA VAL A 848 -20.31 9.04 -18.49
C VAL A 848 -19.37 10.23 -18.67
N TYR A 849 -18.98 10.87 -17.57
CA TYR A 849 -18.03 12.00 -17.53
C TYR A 849 -16.57 11.59 -17.80
N ALA A 850 -16.35 10.86 -18.89
CA ALA A 850 -15.05 10.55 -19.46
C ALA A 850 -14.92 11.22 -20.84
N ALA A 851 -13.72 11.69 -21.17
CA ALA A 851 -13.41 12.41 -22.40
C ALA A 851 -12.18 11.81 -23.08
N SER A 852 -11.92 12.19 -24.33
CA SER A 852 -10.64 11.89 -24.99
C SER A 852 -9.47 12.57 -24.25
N PRO A 853 -8.22 12.09 -24.42
CA PRO A 853 -7.07 12.76 -23.81
C PRO A 853 -6.99 14.26 -24.19
N ASP A 854 -6.80 15.08 -23.16
CA ASP A 854 -6.85 16.55 -23.16
C ASP A 854 -8.18 17.21 -23.54
N ARG A 855 -9.31 16.48 -23.46
CA ARG A 855 -10.67 17.01 -23.74
C ARG A 855 -11.57 17.01 -22.49
N GLY A 856 -10.94 16.95 -21.31
CA GLY A 856 -11.60 16.83 -20.03
C GLY A 856 -12.56 17.98 -19.73
N GLY A 857 -13.86 17.69 -19.65
CA GLY A 857 -14.91 18.68 -19.43
C GLY A 857 -15.54 19.26 -20.72
N GLU A 858 -15.08 18.83 -21.90
CA GLU A 858 -15.63 19.18 -23.22
C GLU A 858 -16.42 18.04 -23.88
N GLU A 859 -16.27 16.81 -23.37
CA GLU A 859 -16.80 15.58 -23.98
C GLU A 859 -17.40 14.62 -22.94
N LEU A 860 -18.42 13.85 -23.35
CA LEU A 860 -19.04 12.75 -22.59
C LEU A 860 -18.99 11.45 -23.40
N ARG A 861 -18.31 10.42 -22.90
CA ARG A 861 -18.17 9.13 -23.61
C ARG A 861 -19.44 8.29 -23.53
N VAL A 862 -19.88 7.73 -24.66
CA VAL A 862 -20.92 6.68 -24.70
C VAL A 862 -20.42 5.45 -23.95
N SER A 863 -21.26 4.92 -23.06
CA SER A 863 -20.90 3.84 -22.15
C SER A 863 -21.57 2.53 -22.53
N THR A 864 -20.76 1.49 -22.69
CA THR A 864 -21.17 0.16 -23.14
C THR A 864 -21.24 -0.87 -22.02
N SER A 865 -21.17 -0.45 -20.75
CA SER A 865 -21.01 -1.38 -19.63
C SER A 865 -22.11 -2.42 -19.50
N PHE A 866 -23.35 -2.15 -19.95
CA PHE A 866 -24.40 -3.18 -20.02
C PHE A 866 -24.19 -4.22 -21.13
N LEU A 867 -23.60 -3.83 -22.26
CA LEU A 867 -23.22 -4.74 -23.36
C LEU A 867 -21.96 -5.55 -22.98
N GLU A 868 -21.00 -4.91 -22.33
CA GLU A 868 -19.81 -5.56 -21.76
C GLU A 868 -20.21 -6.61 -20.70
N ASN A 869 -21.09 -6.23 -19.76
CA ASN A 869 -21.62 -7.15 -18.76
C ASN A 869 -22.38 -8.31 -19.39
N ARG A 870 -23.18 -8.05 -20.45
CA ARG A 870 -23.88 -9.12 -21.16
C ARG A 870 -22.93 -10.12 -21.83
N MET A 871 -21.85 -9.65 -22.46
CA MET A 871 -20.82 -10.55 -23.02
C MET A 871 -20.08 -11.33 -21.92
N LEU A 872 -19.64 -10.65 -20.85
CA LEU A 872 -18.86 -11.29 -19.77
C LEU A 872 -19.67 -12.34 -19.00
N ARG A 873 -20.98 -12.09 -18.79
CA ARG A 873 -21.94 -13.05 -18.21
C ARG A 873 -22.40 -14.15 -19.18
N SER A 874 -21.83 -14.24 -20.37
CA SER A 874 -22.11 -15.29 -21.36
C SER A 874 -20.83 -15.93 -21.92
N LEU A 875 -19.71 -15.79 -21.19
CA LEU A 875 -18.49 -16.55 -21.47
C LEU A 875 -18.59 -17.95 -20.87
N THR A 876 -18.22 -18.96 -21.68
CA THR A 876 -18.01 -20.33 -21.18
C THR A 876 -16.85 -20.38 -20.20
N THR A 877 -16.72 -21.48 -19.44
CA THR A 877 -15.61 -21.67 -18.48
C THR A 877 -14.22 -21.38 -19.09
N LEU A 878 -13.91 -21.85 -20.30
CA LEU A 878 -12.61 -21.59 -20.94
C LEU A 878 -12.42 -20.14 -21.38
N GLN A 879 -13.49 -19.48 -21.86
CA GLN A 879 -13.45 -18.07 -22.25
C GLN A 879 -13.29 -17.15 -21.03
N GLY A 880 -13.96 -17.47 -19.91
CA GLY A 880 -13.80 -16.79 -18.63
C GLY A 880 -12.41 -16.99 -18.01
N GLN A 881 -11.88 -18.21 -18.08
CA GLN A 881 -10.51 -18.53 -17.65
C GLN A 881 -9.45 -17.77 -18.47
N LEU A 882 -9.64 -17.63 -19.79
CA LEU A 882 -8.80 -16.77 -20.63
C LEU A 882 -8.87 -15.30 -20.19
N PHE A 883 -10.07 -14.75 -19.96
CA PHE A 883 -10.25 -13.38 -19.48
C PHE A 883 -9.53 -13.13 -18.14
N VAL A 884 -9.68 -14.04 -17.16
CA VAL A 884 -9.03 -13.94 -15.86
C VAL A 884 -7.50 -14.04 -15.99
N THR A 885 -7.00 -14.94 -16.84
CA THR A 885 -5.56 -15.09 -17.14
C THR A 885 -4.97 -13.81 -17.75
N LEU A 886 -5.62 -13.24 -18.75
CA LEU A 886 -5.20 -11.97 -19.36
C LEU A 886 -5.32 -10.80 -18.38
N LYS A 887 -6.34 -10.79 -17.51
CA LYS A 887 -6.51 -9.78 -16.46
C LYS A 887 -5.41 -9.89 -15.41
N TYR A 888 -4.97 -11.10 -15.04
CA TYR A 888 -3.78 -11.31 -14.22
C TYR A 888 -2.52 -10.79 -14.90
N LEU A 889 -2.23 -11.22 -16.14
CA LEU A 889 -1.02 -10.82 -16.85
C LEU A 889 -0.95 -9.29 -17.01
N VAL A 890 -2.05 -8.61 -17.32
CA VAL A 890 -2.07 -7.14 -17.40
C VAL A 890 -2.02 -6.47 -16.01
N LYS A 891 -2.83 -6.87 -15.02
CA LYS A 891 -2.95 -6.20 -13.69
C LYS A 891 -1.79 -6.51 -12.74
N LYS A 892 -1.23 -7.73 -12.79
CA LYS A 892 -0.23 -8.26 -11.82
C LYS A 892 1.17 -8.43 -12.40
N VAL A 893 1.32 -8.71 -13.70
CA VAL A 893 2.66 -8.88 -14.34
C VAL A 893 3.11 -7.60 -15.07
N ILE A 894 2.30 -7.06 -15.99
CA ILE A 894 2.69 -5.90 -16.82
C ILE A 894 2.62 -4.60 -16.02
N CYS A 895 1.45 -4.25 -15.48
CA CYS A 895 1.22 -2.92 -14.88
C CYS A 895 1.69 -2.77 -13.42
N HIS A 896 2.07 -3.87 -12.76
CA HIS A 896 2.32 -3.88 -11.32
C HIS A 896 3.75 -3.43 -10.99
N LYS A 897 3.93 -2.72 -9.85
CA LYS A 897 5.22 -2.20 -9.40
C LYS A 897 6.31 -3.26 -9.23
N ASN A 898 5.92 -4.50 -8.89
CA ASN A 898 6.83 -5.62 -8.67
C ASN A 898 6.97 -6.52 -9.91
N GLY A 899 6.29 -6.19 -11.00
CA GLY A 899 6.44 -6.84 -12.31
C GLY A 899 7.23 -5.93 -13.26
N PHE A 900 6.78 -5.81 -14.51
CA PHE A 900 7.40 -4.91 -15.49
C PHE A 900 7.11 -3.42 -15.22
N ASN A 901 6.14 -3.10 -14.35
CA ASN A 901 5.74 -1.74 -13.96
C ASN A 901 5.35 -0.81 -15.14
N GLN A 902 4.99 -1.39 -16.29
CA GLN A 902 4.64 -0.65 -17.50
C GLN A 902 3.22 -0.09 -17.38
N GLN A 903 3.10 1.22 -17.18
CA GLN A 903 1.82 1.90 -17.01
C GLN A 903 1.13 2.15 -18.36
N GLY A 904 -0.20 2.30 -18.33
CA GLY A 904 -1.04 2.61 -19.50
C GLY A 904 -2.18 1.60 -19.69
N LEU A 905 -1.86 0.30 -19.68
CA LEU A 905 -2.85 -0.78 -19.84
C LEU A 905 -3.77 -0.93 -18.61
N LYS A 906 -4.98 -1.43 -18.86
CA LYS A 906 -6.14 -1.50 -17.94
C LYS A 906 -7.14 -2.56 -18.40
N SER A 907 -8.06 -2.98 -17.51
CA SER A 907 -9.05 -4.05 -17.75
C SER A 907 -9.91 -3.89 -19.01
N TYR A 908 -10.24 -2.67 -19.46
CA TYR A 908 -11.02 -2.47 -20.69
C TYR A 908 -10.28 -2.90 -21.97
N HIS A 909 -8.95 -2.86 -21.98
CA HIS A 909 -8.13 -3.43 -23.05
C HIS A 909 -8.26 -4.96 -23.06
N VAL A 910 -8.20 -5.58 -21.87
CA VAL A 910 -8.38 -7.04 -21.70
C VAL A 910 -9.77 -7.46 -22.17
N LYS A 911 -10.84 -6.79 -21.72
CA LYS A 911 -12.21 -7.02 -22.20
C LYS A 911 -12.29 -6.97 -23.73
N THR A 912 -11.72 -5.93 -24.34
CA THR A 912 -11.76 -5.72 -25.80
C THR A 912 -11.07 -6.87 -26.56
N ILE A 913 -9.93 -7.34 -26.06
CA ILE A 913 -9.22 -8.50 -26.63
C ILE A 913 -10.01 -9.80 -26.41
N THR A 914 -10.55 -10.04 -25.21
CA THR A 914 -11.41 -11.20 -24.94
C THR A 914 -12.64 -11.24 -25.85
N PHE A 915 -13.32 -10.12 -26.07
CA PHE A 915 -14.49 -10.08 -26.95
C PHE A 915 -14.12 -10.33 -28.42
N ARG A 916 -12.95 -9.85 -28.87
CA ARG A 916 -12.41 -10.19 -30.20
C ARG A 916 -12.08 -11.68 -30.31
N MET A 917 -11.43 -12.28 -29.32
CA MET A 917 -11.20 -13.73 -29.32
C MET A 917 -12.53 -14.50 -29.41
N VAL A 918 -13.58 -14.11 -28.68
CA VAL A 918 -14.91 -14.75 -28.77
C VAL A 918 -15.59 -14.55 -30.14
N ASP A 919 -15.27 -13.47 -30.85
CA ASP A 919 -15.81 -13.15 -32.19
C ASP A 919 -14.99 -13.77 -33.34
N GLU A 920 -13.68 -13.95 -33.16
CA GLU A 920 -12.70 -14.35 -34.19
C GLU A 920 -12.27 -15.83 -34.07
N THR A 921 -12.33 -16.44 -32.89
CA THR A 921 -11.93 -17.84 -32.63
C THR A 921 -13.11 -18.81 -32.76
N PRO A 922 -13.09 -19.78 -33.71
CA PRO A 922 -14.14 -20.79 -33.88
C PRO A 922 -14.37 -21.66 -32.64
N VAL A 923 -15.59 -22.15 -32.47
CA VAL A 923 -16.04 -22.93 -31.28
C VAL A 923 -15.15 -24.17 -31.05
N GLU A 924 -14.71 -24.80 -32.12
CA GLU A 924 -13.89 -26.03 -32.12
C GLU A 924 -12.48 -25.82 -31.55
N GLN A 925 -12.00 -24.57 -31.49
CA GLN A 925 -10.69 -24.21 -30.94
C GLN A 925 -10.73 -23.97 -29.43
N TRP A 926 -11.92 -23.73 -28.84
CA TRP A 926 -12.10 -23.52 -27.40
C TRP A 926 -12.03 -24.83 -26.61
N LYS A 927 -10.84 -25.42 -26.56
CA LYS A 927 -10.53 -26.64 -25.81
C LYS A 927 -9.54 -26.37 -24.67
N LYS A 928 -9.55 -27.22 -23.65
CA LYS A 928 -8.75 -27.01 -22.43
C LYS A 928 -7.24 -27.14 -22.68
N GLU A 929 -6.85 -27.97 -23.64
CA GLU A 929 -5.48 -28.14 -24.15
C GLU A 929 -4.95 -26.92 -24.93
N ASN A 930 -5.82 -25.97 -25.33
CA ASN A 930 -5.46 -24.77 -26.08
C ASN A 930 -5.37 -23.50 -25.21
N LEU A 931 -5.54 -23.57 -23.88
CA LEU A 931 -5.67 -22.36 -23.04
C LEU A 931 -4.42 -21.46 -23.07
N VAL A 932 -3.21 -22.04 -23.12
CA VAL A 932 -1.93 -21.31 -23.25
C VAL A 932 -1.79 -20.72 -24.65
N SER A 933 -2.12 -21.46 -25.72
CA SER A 933 -2.00 -20.96 -27.10
C SER A 933 -3.02 -19.86 -27.39
N LEU A 934 -4.26 -19.96 -26.87
CA LEU A 934 -5.25 -18.88 -26.90
C LEU A 934 -4.81 -17.65 -26.08
N THR A 935 -4.13 -17.86 -24.95
CA THR A 935 -3.51 -16.76 -24.17
C THR A 935 -2.40 -16.08 -24.96
N ARG A 936 -1.55 -16.86 -25.63
CA ARG A 936 -0.46 -16.39 -26.51
C ARG A 936 -1.02 -15.58 -27.69
N GLN A 937 -2.05 -16.10 -28.37
CA GLN A 937 -2.77 -15.42 -29.46
C GLN A 937 -3.42 -14.12 -28.99
N SER A 938 -4.02 -14.10 -27.80
CA SER A 938 -4.62 -12.89 -27.22
C SER A 938 -3.59 -11.79 -26.95
N LEU A 939 -2.42 -12.16 -26.42
CA LEU A 939 -1.31 -11.23 -26.20
C LEU A 939 -0.72 -10.73 -27.54
N GLN A 940 -0.62 -11.60 -28.54
CA GLN A 940 -0.19 -11.22 -29.88
C GLN A 940 -1.21 -10.25 -30.53
N MET A 941 -2.51 -10.51 -30.43
CA MET A 941 -3.56 -9.60 -30.90
C MET A 941 -3.47 -8.22 -30.24
N LEU A 942 -3.11 -8.15 -28.95
CA LEU A 942 -2.87 -6.90 -28.25
C LEU A 942 -1.61 -6.19 -28.77
N LEU A 943 -0.52 -6.91 -29.01
CA LEU A 943 0.72 -6.38 -29.60
C LEU A 943 0.49 -5.85 -31.01
N ASP A 944 -0.14 -6.66 -31.88
CA ASP A 944 -0.59 -6.31 -33.22
C ASP A 944 -1.38 -5.00 -33.27
N CYS A 945 -2.27 -4.77 -32.31
CA CYS A 945 -3.06 -3.54 -32.23
C CYS A 945 -2.16 -2.33 -31.95
N VAL A 946 -1.26 -2.43 -30.96
CA VAL A 946 -0.29 -1.37 -30.64
C VAL A 946 0.63 -1.10 -31.84
N GLU A 947 1.10 -2.14 -32.53
CA GLU A 947 1.94 -2.03 -33.73
C GLU A 947 1.20 -1.38 -34.91
N LYS A 948 -0.04 -1.78 -35.19
CA LYS A 948 -0.87 -1.18 -36.26
C LYS A 948 -1.17 0.30 -35.96
N SER A 949 -1.44 0.67 -34.71
CA SER A 949 -1.60 2.08 -34.32
C SER A 949 -0.30 2.86 -34.49
N ARG A 950 0.84 2.29 -34.07
CA ARG A 950 2.18 2.89 -34.19
C ARG A 950 2.61 3.12 -35.63
N GLU A 951 2.15 2.29 -36.56
CA GLU A 951 2.41 2.44 -37.99
C GLU A 951 1.46 3.46 -38.66
N GLN A 952 0.19 3.51 -38.26
CA GLN A 952 -0.74 4.58 -38.68
C GLN A 952 -0.25 5.97 -38.25
N ASP A 953 0.32 6.10 -37.05
CA ASP A 953 0.95 7.33 -36.54
C ASP A 953 2.13 7.82 -37.39
N ARG A 954 2.86 6.91 -38.06
CA ARG A 954 3.98 7.25 -38.97
C ARG A 954 3.47 7.74 -40.32
N GLN A 955 2.40 7.13 -40.82
CA GLN A 955 1.81 7.41 -42.13
C GLN A 955 0.93 8.67 -42.13
N THR A 956 0.39 9.06 -40.96
CA THR A 956 -0.51 10.23 -40.81
C THR A 956 -0.03 11.17 -39.69
N PRO A 957 1.15 11.81 -39.84
CA PRO A 957 1.89 12.41 -38.74
C PRO A 957 1.21 13.59 -38.03
N ASP A 958 0.26 14.27 -38.69
CA ASP A 958 -0.43 15.46 -38.16
C ASP A 958 -1.81 15.15 -37.53
N THR A 959 -2.16 13.88 -37.35
CA THR A 959 -3.44 13.49 -36.75
C THR A 959 -3.50 13.77 -35.24
N PRO A 960 -4.64 14.24 -34.69
CA PRO A 960 -4.76 14.49 -33.25
C PRO A 960 -4.54 13.24 -32.38
N ASP A 961 -4.91 12.06 -32.88
CA ASP A 961 -4.84 10.78 -32.14
C ASP A 961 -3.43 10.30 -31.86
N ARG A 962 -2.47 10.58 -32.75
CA ARG A 962 -1.04 10.27 -32.55
C ARG A 962 -0.51 10.85 -31.24
N SER A 963 -0.93 12.06 -30.90
CA SER A 963 -0.54 12.73 -29.66
C SER A 963 -1.18 12.12 -28.39
N ARG A 964 -2.18 11.24 -28.53
CA ARG A 964 -3.06 10.77 -27.44
C ARG A 964 -2.81 9.34 -27.00
N GLY A 965 -1.90 8.60 -27.65
CA GLY A 965 -1.58 7.21 -27.28
C GLY A 965 -2.74 6.24 -27.54
N ARG A 966 -3.38 6.34 -28.70
CA ARG A 966 -4.34 5.36 -29.23
C ARG A 966 -3.65 4.01 -29.39
N ILE A 967 -4.37 2.89 -29.14
CA ILE A 967 -3.85 1.54 -29.44
C ILE A 967 -4.82 0.60 -30.14
N MET A 968 -6.14 0.80 -30.07
CA MET A 968 -7.12 -0.06 -30.75
C MET A 968 -8.47 0.63 -30.88
N ASN A 969 -9.34 0.14 -31.77
CA ASN A 969 -10.75 0.53 -31.81
C ASN A 969 -11.58 -0.31 -30.81
N HIS A 970 -12.64 0.28 -30.27
CA HIS A 970 -13.52 -0.30 -29.28
C HIS A 970 -14.45 -1.38 -29.87
N PHE A 971 -14.69 -2.46 -29.12
CA PHE A 971 -15.35 -3.67 -29.66
C PHE A 971 -16.79 -3.42 -30.15
N PHE A 972 -17.59 -2.71 -29.34
CA PHE A 972 -18.98 -2.41 -29.66
C PHE A 972 -19.15 -1.13 -30.49
N LEU A 973 -18.15 -0.24 -30.47
CA LEU A 973 -18.18 1.09 -31.10
C LEU A 973 -16.95 1.18 -32.01
N SER A 974 -17.04 0.64 -33.21
CA SER A 974 -15.89 0.41 -34.09
C SER A 974 -15.24 1.71 -34.61
N ASP A 975 -15.95 2.84 -34.49
CA ASP A 975 -15.46 4.21 -34.73
C ASP A 975 -14.64 4.77 -33.56
N ALA A 976 -14.87 4.28 -32.33
CA ALA A 976 -14.33 4.84 -31.11
C ALA A 976 -12.95 4.26 -30.76
N ALA A 977 -11.99 5.14 -30.48
CA ALA A 977 -10.63 4.79 -30.10
C ALA A 977 -10.49 4.46 -28.60
N ILE A 978 -9.66 3.46 -28.31
CA ILE A 978 -9.15 3.13 -26.98
C ILE A 978 -7.71 3.64 -26.85
N TYR A 979 -7.46 4.37 -25.77
CA TYR A 979 -6.21 5.07 -25.47
C TYR A 979 -5.55 4.54 -24.18
N LEU A 980 -4.23 4.67 -24.08
CA LEU A 980 -3.47 4.37 -22.85
C LEU A 980 -3.80 5.36 -21.72
N LYS A 981 -4.10 4.85 -20.51
CA LYS A 981 -4.37 5.72 -19.35
C LYS A 981 -3.08 6.39 -18.85
N GLY A 982 -2.94 7.69 -19.10
CA GLY A 982 -1.84 8.52 -18.58
C GLY A 982 -0.60 8.55 -19.47
N ALA A 983 -0.76 8.47 -20.79
CA ALA A 983 0.31 8.81 -21.73
C ALA A 983 0.36 10.34 -21.94
N ASP A 984 1.45 10.98 -21.53
CA ASP A 984 1.70 12.40 -21.83
C ASP A 984 1.95 12.59 -23.33
N LYS A 985 1.42 13.67 -23.93
CA LYS A 985 1.62 14.04 -25.35
C LYS A 985 3.07 13.99 -25.81
N GLU A 986 4.01 14.41 -24.96
CA GLU A 986 5.45 14.44 -25.26
C GLU A 986 6.12 13.06 -25.24
N ARG A 987 5.43 11.99 -24.80
CA ARG A 987 6.02 10.65 -24.57
C ARG A 987 5.14 9.48 -24.99
N ALA A 988 4.01 9.71 -25.68
CA ALA A 988 3.14 8.66 -26.20
C ALA A 988 3.95 7.58 -26.95
N ASP A 989 4.79 7.98 -27.92
CA ASP A 989 5.79 7.16 -28.60
C ASP A 989 6.58 6.23 -27.66
N GLN A 990 7.20 6.80 -26.62
CA GLN A 990 8.05 6.05 -25.67
C GLN A 990 7.24 5.08 -24.81
N HIS A 991 5.97 5.39 -24.53
CA HIS A 991 5.07 4.52 -23.79
C HIS A 991 4.55 3.37 -24.66
N LEU A 992 4.28 3.62 -25.95
CA LEU A 992 3.91 2.61 -26.95
C LEU A 992 5.08 1.64 -27.19
N ASP A 993 6.26 2.16 -27.50
CA ASP A 993 7.47 1.36 -27.77
C ASP A 993 7.85 0.50 -26.53
N GLY A 994 7.66 1.05 -25.31
CA GLY A 994 7.83 0.32 -24.05
C GLY A 994 6.78 -0.78 -23.79
N ILE A 995 5.51 -0.55 -24.17
CA ILE A 995 4.46 -1.58 -24.12
C ILE A 995 4.74 -2.69 -25.13
N MET A 996 5.13 -2.36 -26.36
CA MET A 996 5.47 -3.34 -27.39
C MET A 996 6.61 -4.26 -26.94
N SER A 997 7.70 -3.67 -26.40
CA SER A 997 8.82 -4.43 -25.85
C SER A 997 8.38 -5.34 -24.69
N THR A 998 7.56 -4.82 -23.77
CA THR A 998 7.04 -5.58 -22.63
C THR A 998 6.13 -6.74 -23.06
N LEU A 999 5.23 -6.51 -24.03
CA LEU A 999 4.32 -7.54 -24.54
C LEU A 999 5.08 -8.69 -25.21
N ARG A 1000 6.10 -8.39 -26.03
CA ARG A 1000 6.98 -9.42 -26.61
C ARG A 1000 7.64 -10.25 -25.52
N THR A 1001 8.31 -9.62 -24.55
CA THR A 1001 8.93 -10.36 -23.42
C THR A 1001 7.93 -11.15 -22.55
N VAL A 1002 6.66 -10.74 -22.48
CA VAL A 1002 5.60 -11.51 -21.80
C VAL A 1002 5.10 -12.69 -22.64
N ILE A 1003 5.09 -12.58 -23.97
CA ILE A 1003 4.81 -13.69 -24.90
C ILE A 1003 5.97 -14.72 -24.87
N ASP A 1004 7.22 -14.24 -24.94
CA ASP A 1004 8.43 -15.06 -24.88
C ASP A 1004 8.48 -15.87 -23.58
N ARG A 1005 8.15 -15.22 -22.45
CA ARG A 1005 8.20 -15.81 -21.09
C ARG A 1005 6.85 -16.34 -20.59
N LEU A 1006 5.89 -16.54 -21.49
CA LEU A 1006 4.52 -16.92 -21.11
C LEU A 1006 4.47 -18.20 -20.23
N PRO A 1007 5.20 -19.29 -20.52
CA PRO A 1007 5.11 -20.50 -19.71
C PRO A 1007 5.50 -20.29 -18.23
N GLN A 1008 6.58 -19.56 -17.98
CA GLN A 1008 7.06 -19.32 -16.61
C GLN A 1008 6.15 -18.32 -15.87
N LEU A 1009 5.54 -17.36 -16.58
CA LEU A 1009 4.56 -16.43 -16.02
C LEU A 1009 3.22 -17.11 -15.69
N LEU A 1010 2.81 -18.12 -16.45
CA LEU A 1010 1.62 -18.91 -16.15
C LEU A 1010 1.86 -19.90 -15.01
N GLN A 1011 3.06 -20.49 -14.87
CA GLN A 1011 3.43 -21.24 -13.65
C GLN A 1011 3.38 -20.35 -12.38
N GLN A 1012 3.84 -19.10 -12.47
CA GLN A 1012 3.69 -18.12 -11.39
C GLN A 1012 2.23 -17.75 -11.11
N PHE A 1013 1.38 -17.72 -12.13
CA PHE A 1013 -0.05 -17.50 -11.94
C PHE A 1013 -0.70 -18.69 -11.21
N ILE A 1014 -0.45 -19.93 -11.66
CA ILE A 1014 -0.91 -21.17 -11.03
C ILE A 1014 -0.53 -21.20 -9.54
N GLY A 1015 0.73 -20.92 -9.21
CA GLY A 1015 1.20 -20.85 -7.81
C GLY A 1015 0.67 -19.68 -6.98
N SER A 1016 -0.17 -18.80 -7.56
CA SER A 1016 -0.84 -17.69 -6.86
C SER A 1016 -2.37 -17.84 -6.78
N LEU A 1017 -2.92 -18.89 -7.41
CA LEU A 1017 -4.32 -19.28 -7.28
C LEU A 1017 -4.54 -20.01 -5.95
N ARG A 1018 -5.73 -19.85 -5.36
CA ARG A 1018 -6.14 -20.54 -4.13
C ARG A 1018 -7.45 -21.30 -4.41
N PRO A 1019 -7.49 -22.62 -4.22
CA PRO A 1019 -8.71 -23.42 -4.35
C PRO A 1019 -9.88 -22.88 -3.52
N VAL A 1020 -11.11 -23.16 -3.94
CA VAL A 1020 -12.28 -23.00 -3.07
C VAL A 1020 -12.23 -24.02 -1.94
N SER A 1021 -12.75 -23.66 -0.76
CA SER A 1021 -12.84 -24.58 0.38
C SER A 1021 -13.70 -25.81 0.06
N ASP A 1022 -13.43 -26.94 0.73
CA ASP A 1022 -14.15 -28.21 0.52
C ASP A 1022 -15.67 -28.08 0.75
N SER A 1023 -16.08 -27.14 1.60
CA SER A 1023 -17.48 -26.77 1.86
C SER A 1023 -18.21 -26.17 0.64
N GLY A 1024 -17.49 -25.84 -0.43
CA GLY A 1024 -18.04 -25.16 -1.60
C GLY A 1024 -18.67 -23.81 -1.27
N THR A 1025 -18.25 -23.12 -0.22
CA THR A 1025 -18.88 -21.86 0.21
C THR A 1025 -18.69 -20.75 -0.83
N PHE A 1026 -19.68 -19.89 -0.93
CA PHE A 1026 -19.67 -18.63 -1.67
C PHE A 1026 -20.16 -17.51 -0.74
N TYR A 1027 -19.29 -16.56 -0.42
CA TYR A 1027 -19.48 -15.55 0.60
C TYR A 1027 -20.22 -14.33 0.05
N PHE A 1028 -21.36 -13.99 0.64
CA PHE A 1028 -22.13 -12.80 0.27
C PHE A 1028 -22.88 -12.24 1.48
N HIS A 1029 -22.44 -11.07 1.95
CA HIS A 1029 -23.02 -10.36 3.09
C HIS A 1029 -23.43 -8.94 2.64
N PRO A 1030 -24.66 -8.75 2.12
CA PRO A 1030 -25.03 -7.51 1.45
C PRO A 1030 -24.92 -6.27 2.35
N PHE A 1031 -25.18 -6.37 3.66
CA PHE A 1031 -25.06 -5.24 4.59
C PHE A 1031 -23.63 -4.90 5.03
N GLN A 1032 -22.65 -5.74 4.73
CA GLN A 1032 -21.23 -5.46 4.90
C GLN A 1032 -20.66 -4.65 3.71
N ILE A 1033 -21.16 -4.92 2.50
CA ILE A 1033 -20.69 -4.30 1.25
C ILE A 1033 -21.68 -3.31 0.61
N LEU A 1034 -22.81 -3.02 1.28
CA LEU A 1034 -23.86 -2.12 0.81
C LEU A 1034 -23.26 -0.78 0.34
N PRO A 1035 -23.51 -0.32 -0.90
CA PRO A 1035 -22.85 0.88 -1.42
C PRO A 1035 -23.21 2.17 -0.66
N ASP A 1036 -24.50 2.38 -0.40
CA ASP A 1036 -25.03 3.56 0.28
C ASP A 1036 -25.48 3.21 1.70
N LEU A 1037 -24.85 3.84 2.69
CA LEU A 1037 -25.06 3.60 4.12
C LEU A 1037 -25.90 4.69 4.81
N ARG A 1038 -26.30 5.74 4.08
CA ARG A 1038 -27.08 6.86 4.62
C ARG A 1038 -28.41 6.35 5.18
N PRO A 1039 -28.85 6.79 6.37
CA PRO A 1039 -30.05 6.24 7.02
C PRO A 1039 -31.33 6.61 6.27
N MET A 1040 -32.25 5.63 6.14
CA MET A 1040 -33.56 5.81 5.53
C MET A 1040 -34.67 5.88 6.60
N PRO A 1041 -35.77 6.62 6.36
CA PRO A 1041 -36.89 6.67 7.30
C PRO A 1041 -37.55 5.30 7.51
N LEU A 1042 -37.75 4.92 8.77
CA LEU A 1042 -38.39 3.65 9.10
C LEU A 1042 -39.87 3.62 8.73
N THR A 1043 -40.29 2.58 8.03
CA THR A 1043 -41.71 2.29 7.77
C THR A 1043 -42.43 1.86 9.05
N LYS A 1044 -43.76 2.04 9.08
CA LYS A 1044 -44.65 1.56 10.16
C LYS A 1044 -45.19 0.13 9.95
N SER A 1045 -44.72 -0.59 8.91
CA SER A 1045 -45.18 -1.94 8.61
C SER A 1045 -44.76 -2.95 9.68
N SER A 1046 -45.64 -3.87 10.06
CA SER A 1046 -45.30 -4.97 10.96
C SER A 1046 -44.35 -5.98 10.29
N THR A 1047 -44.55 -6.26 9.01
CA THR A 1047 -43.59 -7.00 8.17
C THR A 1047 -42.46 -6.09 7.72
N LEU A 1048 -41.22 -6.59 7.82
CA LEU A 1048 -40.03 -5.96 7.23
C LEU A 1048 -39.62 -6.71 5.96
N GLU A 1049 -39.40 -5.93 4.89
CA GLU A 1049 -38.68 -6.43 3.71
C GLU A 1049 -37.18 -6.57 4.01
N TYR A 1050 -36.49 -7.49 3.33
CA TYR A 1050 -35.09 -7.81 3.63
C TYR A 1050 -34.19 -6.56 3.64
N TYR A 1051 -34.34 -5.65 2.68
CA TYR A 1051 -33.55 -4.42 2.58
C TYR A 1051 -33.76 -3.43 3.75
N GLN A 1052 -34.87 -3.55 4.50
CA GLN A 1052 -35.22 -2.67 5.63
C GLN A 1052 -34.51 -3.08 6.94
N ILE A 1053 -33.97 -4.30 7.00
CA ILE A 1053 -33.25 -4.83 8.18
C ILE A 1053 -32.11 -3.89 8.58
N TYR A 1054 -31.38 -3.34 7.60
CA TYR A 1054 -30.26 -2.41 7.82
C TYR A 1054 -30.63 -1.23 8.72
N ASP A 1055 -31.70 -0.51 8.38
CA ASP A 1055 -32.10 0.71 9.07
C ASP A 1055 -32.72 0.42 10.44
N VAL A 1056 -33.42 -0.71 10.59
CA VAL A 1056 -33.96 -1.16 11.88
C VAL A 1056 -32.82 -1.50 12.84
N VAL A 1057 -31.81 -2.26 12.40
CA VAL A 1057 -30.63 -2.55 13.22
C VAL A 1057 -29.86 -1.27 13.56
N ARG A 1058 -29.71 -0.33 12.60
CA ARG A 1058 -29.07 0.98 12.83
C ARG A 1058 -29.78 1.81 13.90
N GLU A 1059 -31.11 1.97 13.80
CA GLU A 1059 -31.89 2.75 14.80
C GLU A 1059 -31.93 2.04 16.16
N CYS A 1060 -31.94 0.69 16.22
CA CYS A 1060 -31.78 -0.04 17.48
C CYS A 1060 -30.44 0.30 18.17
N LEU A 1061 -29.32 0.33 17.44
CA LEU A 1061 -28.02 0.74 17.99
C LEU A 1061 -28.02 2.20 18.46
N VAL A 1062 -28.64 3.12 17.71
CA VAL A 1062 -28.80 4.53 18.12
C VAL A 1062 -29.62 4.62 19.42
N ARG A 1063 -30.78 3.95 19.50
CA ARG A 1063 -31.64 3.95 20.71
C ARG A 1063 -30.95 3.36 21.93
N LEU A 1064 -30.20 2.26 21.76
CA LEU A 1064 -29.42 1.67 22.85
C LEU A 1064 -28.42 2.67 23.46
N SER A 1065 -27.82 3.55 22.64
CA SER A 1065 -26.85 4.57 23.10
C SER A 1065 -27.45 5.84 23.74
N ARG A 1066 -28.76 6.09 23.62
CA ARG A 1066 -29.41 7.24 24.29
C ARG A 1066 -29.44 6.99 25.81
N SER A 1067 -29.29 8.03 26.63
CA SER A 1067 -29.36 7.91 28.10
C SER A 1067 -30.78 7.66 28.65
N ASP A 1068 -31.80 7.61 27.78
CA ASP A 1068 -33.20 7.38 28.16
C ASP A 1068 -33.46 5.91 28.55
N CYS A 1069 -33.66 5.68 29.86
CA CYS A 1069 -34.05 4.42 30.46
C CYS A 1069 -35.52 4.38 30.91
N SER A 1070 -36.40 5.21 30.33
CA SER A 1070 -37.84 5.20 30.64
C SER A 1070 -38.55 3.94 30.13
N GLN A 1071 -39.67 3.58 30.75
CA GLN A 1071 -40.52 2.46 30.30
C GLN A 1071 -40.97 2.63 28.83
N ARG A 1072 -41.27 3.86 28.39
CA ARG A 1072 -41.64 4.14 27.00
C ARG A 1072 -40.49 3.92 26.01
N SER A 1073 -39.25 4.22 26.42
CA SER A 1073 -38.02 3.90 25.67
C SER A 1073 -37.83 2.38 25.56
N GLN A 1074 -38.03 1.66 26.67
CA GLN A 1074 -37.96 0.20 26.74
C GLN A 1074 -38.98 -0.45 25.81
N GLU A 1075 -40.27 -0.10 25.94
CA GLU A 1075 -41.37 -0.64 25.12
C GLU A 1075 -41.11 -0.40 23.62
N SER A 1076 -40.81 0.85 23.22
CA SER A 1076 -40.60 1.17 21.79
C SER A 1076 -39.28 0.62 21.22
N LEU A 1077 -38.28 0.31 22.05
CA LEU A 1077 -37.08 -0.40 21.59
C LEU A 1077 -37.35 -1.90 21.48
N THR A 1078 -38.06 -2.51 22.42
CA THR A 1078 -38.44 -3.93 22.36
C THR A 1078 -39.37 -4.20 21.17
N GLU A 1079 -40.35 -3.34 20.92
CA GLU A 1079 -41.20 -3.36 19.73
C GLU A 1079 -40.38 -3.29 18.43
N LEU A 1080 -39.41 -2.38 18.35
CA LEU A 1080 -38.56 -2.22 17.17
C LEU A 1080 -37.67 -3.45 16.91
N ILE A 1081 -37.09 -4.03 17.96
CA ILE A 1081 -36.27 -5.27 17.87
C ILE A 1081 -37.15 -6.46 17.46
N ALA A 1082 -38.38 -6.56 17.97
CA ALA A 1082 -39.30 -7.66 17.68
C ALA A 1082 -39.75 -7.72 16.20
N ARG A 1083 -39.60 -6.64 15.43
CA ARG A 1083 -39.85 -6.63 13.98
C ARG A 1083 -38.80 -7.38 13.15
N LEU A 1084 -37.60 -7.64 13.70
CA LEU A 1084 -36.51 -8.25 12.94
C LEU A 1084 -36.84 -9.72 12.58
N PRO A 1085 -36.74 -10.11 11.30
CA PRO A 1085 -37.03 -11.48 10.85
C PRO A 1085 -35.93 -12.47 11.27
N ASP A 1086 -36.22 -13.77 11.17
CA ASP A 1086 -35.26 -14.84 11.53
C ASP A 1086 -34.04 -14.92 10.60
N CYS A 1087 -34.09 -14.28 9.42
CA CYS A 1087 -32.90 -14.07 8.58
C CYS A 1087 -31.93 -13.00 9.12
N ALA A 1088 -32.26 -12.37 10.24
CA ALA A 1088 -31.42 -11.50 11.07
C ALA A 1088 -31.41 -11.94 12.54
N LEU A 1089 -31.61 -13.25 12.82
CA LEU A 1089 -31.75 -13.81 14.17
C LEU A 1089 -30.60 -13.37 15.10
N SER A 1090 -29.34 -13.52 14.68
CA SER A 1090 -28.21 -13.16 15.56
C SER A 1090 -28.19 -11.66 15.90
N ALA A 1091 -28.58 -10.80 14.95
CA ALA A 1091 -28.72 -9.37 15.20
C ALA A 1091 -29.89 -9.07 16.15
N ARG A 1092 -31.05 -9.71 15.95
CA ARG A 1092 -32.22 -9.58 16.83
C ARG A 1092 -31.90 -9.97 18.27
N GLU A 1093 -31.29 -11.13 18.46
CA GLU A 1093 -31.06 -11.69 19.80
C GLU A 1093 -29.93 -10.97 20.54
N ALA A 1094 -28.88 -10.54 19.85
CA ALA A 1094 -27.86 -9.67 20.42
C ALA A 1094 -28.45 -8.31 20.84
N LEU A 1095 -29.25 -7.66 19.98
CA LEU A 1095 -29.93 -6.41 20.33
C LEU A 1095 -30.91 -6.59 21.50
N ARG A 1096 -31.63 -7.72 21.55
CA ARG A 1096 -32.54 -8.06 22.66
C ARG A 1096 -31.78 -8.25 23.98
N ALA A 1097 -30.63 -8.91 23.95
CA ALA A 1097 -29.75 -9.05 25.12
C ALA A 1097 -29.17 -7.70 25.57
N LEU A 1098 -28.68 -6.87 24.64
CA LEU A 1098 -28.20 -5.51 24.92
C LEU A 1098 -29.29 -4.61 25.53
N ALA A 1099 -30.53 -4.69 25.02
CA ALA A 1099 -31.66 -3.97 25.60
C ALA A 1099 -31.95 -4.45 27.03
N CYS A 1100 -31.98 -5.77 27.27
CA CYS A 1100 -32.13 -6.32 28.63
C CYS A 1100 -31.05 -5.81 29.59
N LEU A 1101 -29.77 -5.73 29.16
CA LEU A 1101 -28.69 -5.18 29.98
C LEU A 1101 -28.87 -3.68 30.24
N LYS A 1102 -29.22 -2.89 29.22
CA LYS A 1102 -29.47 -1.45 29.31
C LYS A 1102 -30.52 -1.09 30.38
N PHE A 1103 -31.61 -1.84 30.46
CA PHE A 1103 -32.69 -1.62 31.44
C PHE A 1103 -32.53 -2.48 32.72
N GLY A 1104 -31.36 -3.07 32.96
CA GLY A 1104 -31.02 -3.77 34.21
C GLY A 1104 -31.51 -5.22 34.34
N TYR A 1105 -32.20 -5.77 33.35
CA TYR A 1105 -32.74 -7.13 33.33
C TYR A 1105 -31.69 -8.21 33.00
N ARG A 1106 -30.58 -8.23 33.75
CA ARG A 1106 -29.44 -9.15 33.51
C ARG A 1106 -29.86 -10.61 33.36
N GLY A 1107 -30.67 -11.13 34.28
CA GLY A 1107 -31.17 -12.52 34.23
C GLY A 1107 -32.04 -12.82 33.00
N THR A 1108 -32.64 -11.81 32.37
CA THR A 1108 -33.36 -11.97 31.10
C THR A 1108 -32.38 -11.95 29.92
N ALA A 1109 -31.34 -11.11 29.94
CA ALA A 1109 -30.25 -11.17 28.95
C ALA A 1109 -29.57 -12.55 28.94
N GLU A 1110 -29.29 -13.11 30.13
CA GLU A 1110 -28.76 -14.47 30.30
C GLU A 1110 -29.66 -15.52 29.63
N ARG A 1111 -30.98 -15.51 29.88
CA ARG A 1111 -31.93 -16.44 29.22
C ARG A 1111 -32.00 -16.25 27.70
N VAL A 1112 -31.96 -15.02 27.20
CA VAL A 1112 -31.94 -14.72 25.75
C VAL A 1112 -30.70 -15.35 25.12
N VAL A 1113 -29.52 -15.08 25.68
CA VAL A 1113 -28.23 -15.53 25.15
C VAL A 1113 -28.08 -17.07 25.26
N SER A 1114 -28.52 -17.68 26.37
CA SER A 1114 -28.61 -19.14 26.52
C SER A 1114 -29.56 -19.79 25.50
N SER A 1115 -30.69 -19.16 25.17
CA SER A 1115 -31.65 -19.73 24.20
C SER A 1115 -31.08 -19.86 22.79
N CYS A 1116 -30.00 -19.12 22.49
CA CYS A 1116 -29.26 -19.21 21.23
C CYS A 1116 -28.11 -20.24 21.27
N SER A 1117 -27.88 -20.97 22.37
CA SER A 1117 -26.75 -21.90 22.56
C SER A 1117 -26.91 -23.19 21.72
N GLY A 1118 -26.77 -23.06 20.40
CA GLY A 1118 -27.11 -24.08 19.40
C GLY A 1118 -27.18 -23.51 17.99
N HIS A 1119 -27.53 -22.22 17.88
CA HIS A 1119 -27.64 -21.50 16.62
C HIS A 1119 -26.29 -21.28 15.94
N SER A 1120 -26.29 -21.26 14.59
CA SER A 1120 -25.16 -20.90 13.75
C SER A 1120 -25.61 -20.04 12.56
N VAL A 1121 -24.81 -19.03 12.24
CA VAL A 1121 -25.09 -18.08 11.16
C VAL A 1121 -24.85 -18.66 9.76
N SER A 1122 -25.55 -18.11 8.76
CA SER A 1122 -25.27 -18.37 7.36
C SER A 1122 -23.96 -17.70 6.94
N ARG A 1123 -22.86 -18.45 7.08
CA ARG A 1123 -21.50 -18.13 6.62
C ARG A 1123 -21.43 -17.77 5.13
N GLY A 1124 -22.30 -18.38 4.31
CA GLY A 1124 -22.42 -18.08 2.89
C GLY A 1124 -23.45 -18.98 2.21
N ILE A 1125 -23.43 -18.99 0.88
CA ILE A 1125 -24.20 -19.90 0.04
C ILE A 1125 -23.36 -21.17 -0.18
N ALA A 1126 -23.94 -22.35 0.03
CA ALA A 1126 -23.27 -23.60 -0.34
C ALA A 1126 -23.42 -23.84 -1.85
N TRP A 1127 -22.31 -23.85 -2.58
CA TRP A 1127 -22.28 -23.96 -4.04
C TRP A 1127 -21.22 -24.98 -4.49
N SER A 1128 -21.66 -26.24 -4.56
CA SER A 1128 -20.87 -27.40 -4.96
C SER A 1128 -20.65 -27.47 -6.49
N ARG A 1129 -19.84 -28.42 -6.96
CA ARG A 1129 -19.39 -28.47 -8.36
C ARG A 1129 -20.48 -28.94 -9.34
N GLU A 1130 -21.51 -29.62 -8.83
CA GLU A 1130 -22.63 -30.17 -9.61
C GLU A 1130 -23.67 -29.08 -9.96
N LYS A 1131 -23.57 -27.89 -9.36
CA LYS A 1131 -24.50 -26.78 -9.59
C LYS A 1131 -24.31 -26.17 -10.98
N SER A 1132 -25.42 -26.04 -11.70
CA SER A 1132 -25.46 -25.44 -13.03
C SER A 1132 -25.48 -23.90 -12.98
N ALA A 1133 -24.94 -23.25 -14.01
CA ALA A 1133 -25.03 -21.78 -14.16
C ALA A 1133 -26.49 -21.29 -14.24
N THR A 1134 -27.41 -22.14 -14.72
CA THR A 1134 -28.85 -21.88 -14.79
C THR A 1134 -29.57 -21.86 -13.44
N GLU A 1135 -29.01 -22.45 -12.37
CA GLU A 1135 -29.58 -22.36 -11.03
C GLU A 1135 -29.21 -21.04 -10.32
N ALA A 1136 -28.15 -20.38 -10.77
CA ALA A 1136 -27.61 -19.15 -10.18
C ALA A 1136 -28.48 -17.92 -10.50
N THR A 1137 -29.68 -17.92 -9.92
CA THR A 1137 -30.72 -16.90 -10.13
C THR A 1137 -30.77 -15.90 -8.97
N VAL A 1138 -31.26 -14.70 -9.26
CA VAL A 1138 -31.48 -13.64 -8.26
C VAL A 1138 -32.48 -14.12 -7.20
N GLU A 1139 -33.51 -14.84 -7.64
CA GLU A 1139 -34.54 -15.46 -6.81
C GLU A 1139 -33.97 -16.57 -5.90
N PHE A 1140 -32.98 -17.34 -6.37
CA PHE A 1140 -32.28 -18.31 -5.52
C PHE A 1140 -31.47 -17.61 -4.43
N VAL A 1141 -30.69 -16.59 -4.76
CA VAL A 1141 -29.87 -15.84 -3.80
C VAL A 1141 -30.73 -15.10 -2.78
N MET A 1142 -31.78 -14.39 -3.22
CA MET A 1142 -32.75 -13.73 -2.32
C MET A 1142 -33.46 -14.73 -1.41
N ARG A 1143 -33.82 -15.92 -1.91
CA ARG A 1143 -34.43 -16.98 -1.09
C ARG A 1143 -33.45 -17.51 -0.04
N HIS A 1144 -32.18 -17.73 -0.39
CA HIS A 1144 -31.15 -18.16 0.57
C HIS A 1144 -30.95 -17.11 1.67
N LEU A 1145 -30.81 -15.84 1.29
CA LEU A 1145 -30.69 -14.73 2.24
C LEU A 1145 -31.91 -14.62 3.17
N SER A 1146 -33.13 -14.76 2.63
CA SER A 1146 -34.37 -14.56 3.39
C SER A 1146 -34.79 -15.75 4.25
N SER A 1147 -34.22 -16.95 4.02
CA SER A 1147 -34.57 -18.19 4.74
C SER A 1147 -33.52 -18.67 5.75
N ARG A 1148 -32.41 -17.93 5.91
CA ARG A 1148 -31.34 -18.24 6.86
C ARG A 1148 -30.81 -16.97 7.51
N ASP A 1149 -30.23 -17.08 8.70
CA ASP A 1149 -29.62 -15.96 9.43
C ASP A 1149 -28.38 -15.44 8.69
N SER A 1150 -28.60 -14.55 7.73
CA SER A 1150 -27.63 -14.02 6.75
C SER A 1150 -27.30 -12.54 7.00
N ALA A 1151 -28.22 -11.82 7.64
CA ALA A 1151 -28.08 -10.43 8.04
C ALA A 1151 -27.43 -10.33 9.44
N TRP A 1152 -26.15 -10.73 9.53
CA TRP A 1152 -25.38 -10.76 10.79
C TRP A 1152 -24.04 -9.99 10.71
N LYS A 1153 -23.52 -9.67 9.52
CA LYS A 1153 -22.38 -8.76 9.29
C LYS A 1153 -22.86 -7.44 8.68
N PHE A 1154 -22.53 -6.30 9.30
CA PHE A 1154 -22.97 -4.97 8.88
C PHE A 1154 -21.86 -3.92 8.91
N CYS A 1155 -21.89 -2.98 7.97
CA CYS A 1155 -21.13 -1.73 8.01
C CYS A 1155 -22.10 -0.55 8.17
N PHE A 1156 -21.94 0.25 9.22
CA PHE A 1156 -22.77 1.43 9.51
C PHE A 1156 -22.00 2.73 9.36
N GLU A 1157 -22.68 3.76 8.85
CA GLU A 1157 -22.21 5.14 8.84
C GLU A 1157 -22.97 5.95 9.90
N PHE A 1158 -22.26 6.73 10.73
CA PHE A 1158 -22.85 7.56 11.79
C PHE A 1158 -22.13 8.90 11.92
N ASP A 1159 -22.90 9.99 12.07
CA ASP A 1159 -22.41 11.33 12.38
C ASP A 1159 -21.67 11.37 13.74
N GLN A 1160 -22.09 10.51 14.66
CA GLN A 1160 -21.37 10.16 15.88
C GLN A 1160 -21.66 8.69 16.23
N ARG A 1161 -20.62 7.86 16.30
CA ARG A 1161 -20.73 6.43 16.60
C ARG A 1161 -21.46 6.17 17.94
N PRO A 1162 -22.52 5.33 17.97
CA PRO A 1162 -23.28 5.02 19.18
C PRO A 1162 -22.41 4.53 20.35
N LYS A 1163 -22.54 5.19 21.51
CA LYS A 1163 -21.85 4.81 22.76
C LYS A 1163 -22.74 3.92 23.63
N LEU A 1164 -22.38 2.65 23.76
CA LEU A 1164 -23.07 1.70 24.64
C LEU A 1164 -22.48 1.78 26.05
N GLU A 1165 -22.74 2.88 26.76
CA GLU A 1165 -22.09 3.21 28.06
C GLU A 1165 -22.41 2.22 29.20
N PHE A 1166 -23.40 1.34 29.00
CA PHE A 1166 -23.74 0.25 29.91
C PHE A 1166 -22.89 -1.03 29.72
N LEU A 1167 -22.03 -1.08 28.70
CA LEU A 1167 -21.08 -2.18 28.45
C LEU A 1167 -19.69 -1.86 28.97
N THR A 1168 -18.91 -2.90 29.29
CA THR A 1168 -17.51 -2.77 29.70
C THR A 1168 -16.55 -3.28 28.60
N GLY A 1169 -15.26 -2.96 28.71
CA GLY A 1169 -14.22 -3.53 27.83
C GLY A 1169 -14.08 -2.92 26.43
N ALA A 1170 -13.63 -3.75 25.48
CA ALA A 1170 -12.95 -3.33 24.24
C ALA A 1170 -13.84 -2.79 23.10
N LEU A 1171 -15.15 -2.67 23.30
CA LEU A 1171 -16.09 -2.21 22.26
C LEU A 1171 -16.04 -0.69 21.98
N ARG A 1172 -15.31 0.07 22.78
CA ARG A 1172 -15.22 1.55 22.69
C ARG A 1172 -14.31 2.07 21.58
N ASP A 1173 -14.79 3.14 20.94
CA ASP A 1173 -14.05 4.15 20.15
C ASP A 1173 -13.39 3.70 18.82
N GLY A 1174 -13.28 4.65 17.86
CA GLY A 1174 -12.25 4.63 16.81
C GLY A 1174 -12.60 4.39 15.34
N ALA A 1175 -13.71 4.89 14.78
CA ALA A 1175 -13.93 5.09 13.32
C ALA A 1175 -15.30 5.75 13.03
N ASP A 1176 -15.42 6.43 11.88
CA ASP A 1176 -16.70 6.97 11.35
C ASP A 1176 -17.59 5.86 10.76
N LEU A 1177 -16.95 4.87 10.14
CA LEU A 1177 -17.54 3.59 9.73
C LEU A 1177 -17.48 2.58 10.88
N PHE A 1178 -18.63 2.08 11.32
CA PHE A 1178 -18.74 1.07 12.37
C PHE A 1178 -19.09 -0.30 11.78
N TYR A 1179 -18.14 -1.24 11.82
CA TYR A 1179 -18.40 -2.65 11.54
C TYR A 1179 -19.00 -3.35 12.77
N MET A 1180 -19.99 -4.23 12.54
CA MET A 1180 -20.58 -5.08 13.56
C MET A 1180 -20.80 -6.50 13.02
N ASN A 1181 -20.20 -7.48 13.67
CA ASN A 1181 -20.49 -8.90 13.53
C ASN A 1181 -21.33 -9.36 14.74
N PHE A 1182 -22.59 -9.72 14.49
CA PHE A 1182 -23.52 -10.11 15.55
C PHE A 1182 -23.34 -11.55 16.07
N ASP A 1183 -22.67 -12.45 15.33
CA ASP A 1183 -22.27 -13.77 15.84
C ASP A 1183 -21.15 -13.58 16.88
N ALA A 1184 -20.10 -12.83 16.54
CA ALA A 1184 -19.02 -12.47 17.46
C ALA A 1184 -19.55 -11.73 18.72
N LEU A 1185 -20.55 -10.85 18.57
CA LEU A 1185 -21.19 -10.18 19.70
C LEU A 1185 -22.01 -11.14 20.57
N LEU A 1186 -22.75 -12.09 20.00
CA LEU A 1186 -23.42 -13.14 20.77
C LEU A 1186 -22.41 -13.99 21.55
N TRP A 1187 -21.28 -14.36 20.95
CA TRP A 1187 -20.21 -15.07 21.65
C TRP A 1187 -19.58 -14.23 22.77
N ALA A 1188 -19.30 -12.95 22.55
CA ALA A 1188 -18.82 -12.06 23.61
C ALA A 1188 -19.81 -12.00 24.79
N LEU A 1189 -21.11 -11.86 24.51
CA LEU A 1189 -22.17 -11.86 25.53
C LEU A 1189 -22.30 -13.21 26.27
N ARG A 1190 -22.14 -14.35 25.57
CA ARG A 1190 -22.12 -15.70 26.19
C ARG A 1190 -21.01 -15.83 27.23
N LEU A 1191 -19.84 -15.28 26.92
CA LEU A 1191 -18.63 -15.36 27.73
C LEU A 1191 -18.70 -14.38 28.92
N GLU A 1192 -19.11 -13.12 28.70
CA GLU A 1192 -19.28 -12.12 29.78
C GLU A 1192 -20.39 -12.52 30.78
N LEU A 1193 -21.49 -13.09 30.29
CA LEU A 1193 -22.61 -13.56 31.11
C LEU A 1193 -22.43 -14.99 31.66
N ARG A 1194 -21.40 -15.71 31.22
CA ARG A 1194 -21.09 -17.10 31.62
C ARG A 1194 -22.24 -18.09 31.36
N THR A 1195 -22.94 -17.93 30.25
CA THR A 1195 -24.13 -18.72 29.90
C THR A 1195 -23.84 -20.06 29.22
N ASP A 1196 -22.58 -20.28 28.78
CA ASP A 1196 -22.14 -21.48 28.07
C ASP A 1196 -21.06 -22.24 28.84
N ARG A 1197 -20.90 -23.54 28.54
CA ARG A 1197 -19.88 -24.39 29.15
C ARG A 1197 -18.50 -24.07 28.58
N GLU A 1198 -17.49 -24.05 29.45
CA GLU A 1198 -16.09 -23.71 29.11
C GLU A 1198 -15.52 -24.53 27.94
N ALA A 1199 -15.81 -25.83 27.87
CA ALA A 1199 -15.42 -26.68 26.74
C ALA A 1199 -15.95 -26.14 25.39
N ARG A 1200 -17.23 -25.75 25.33
CA ARG A 1200 -17.85 -25.21 24.11
C ARG A 1200 -17.25 -23.88 23.69
N ALA A 1201 -16.82 -23.06 24.65
CA ALA A 1201 -16.08 -21.84 24.38
C ALA A 1201 -14.73 -22.15 23.72
N GLN A 1202 -13.97 -23.13 24.24
CA GLN A 1202 -12.69 -23.53 23.66
C GLN A 1202 -12.85 -24.21 22.28
N ASP A 1203 -13.94 -24.93 22.03
CA ASP A 1203 -14.28 -25.47 20.70
C ASP A 1203 -14.51 -24.35 19.68
N TRP A 1204 -15.27 -23.31 20.03
CA TRP A 1204 -15.49 -22.16 19.14
C TRP A 1204 -14.22 -21.32 18.93
N ILE A 1205 -13.41 -21.14 19.98
CA ILE A 1205 -12.11 -20.46 19.90
C ILE A 1205 -11.17 -21.18 18.93
N ARG A 1206 -11.15 -22.53 18.96
CA ARG A 1206 -10.41 -23.38 18.03
C ARG A 1206 -10.92 -23.25 16.60
N ASP A 1207 -12.22 -23.38 16.38
CA ASP A 1207 -12.86 -23.19 15.07
C ASP A 1207 -12.55 -21.80 14.46
N VAL A 1208 -12.62 -20.73 15.26
CA VAL A 1208 -12.24 -19.38 14.83
C VAL A 1208 -10.75 -19.27 14.51
N ALA A 1209 -9.88 -19.90 15.30
CA ALA A 1209 -8.43 -19.95 15.06
C ALA A 1209 -8.08 -20.69 13.76
N GLU A 1210 -8.78 -21.77 13.43
CA GLU A 1210 -8.49 -22.65 12.29
C GLU A 1210 -9.15 -22.17 10.98
N ARG A 1211 -10.43 -21.79 10.99
CA ARG A 1211 -11.23 -21.53 9.77
C ARG A 1211 -10.85 -20.25 8.99
N GLU A 1212 -11.06 -20.26 7.68
CA GLU A 1212 -10.50 -19.28 6.73
C GLU A 1212 -11.26 -17.95 6.61
N ASP A 1213 -12.55 -17.91 6.99
CA ASP A 1213 -13.43 -16.73 6.86
C ASP A 1213 -13.61 -15.92 8.17
N SER A 1214 -12.99 -16.38 9.27
CA SER A 1214 -13.05 -15.74 10.59
C SER A 1214 -12.61 -14.29 10.53
N ASP A 1215 -13.50 -13.35 10.83
CA ASP A 1215 -13.18 -11.92 10.76
C ASP A 1215 -12.53 -11.34 12.01
N GLU A 1216 -12.12 -10.08 11.92
CA GLU A 1216 -11.42 -9.35 12.97
C GLU A 1216 -12.16 -9.37 14.33
N GLN A 1217 -13.49 -9.30 14.36
CA GLN A 1217 -14.26 -9.32 15.61
C GLN A 1217 -14.36 -10.73 16.19
N GLU A 1218 -14.48 -11.76 15.36
CA GLU A 1218 -14.43 -13.17 15.80
C GLU A 1218 -13.06 -13.47 16.42
N LEU A 1219 -11.99 -13.13 15.70
CA LEU A 1219 -10.60 -13.32 16.14
C LEU A 1219 -10.30 -12.52 17.41
N LEU A 1220 -10.78 -11.27 17.55
CA LEU A 1220 -10.60 -10.49 18.78
C LEU A 1220 -11.35 -11.10 19.98
N VAL A 1221 -12.59 -11.56 19.81
CA VAL A 1221 -13.36 -12.19 20.90
C VAL A 1221 -12.73 -13.53 21.30
N ALA A 1222 -12.23 -14.32 20.34
CA ALA A 1222 -11.50 -15.56 20.62
C ALA A 1222 -10.17 -15.30 21.33
N ALA A 1223 -9.37 -14.32 20.88
CA ALA A 1223 -8.09 -13.95 21.50
C ALA A 1223 -8.24 -13.46 22.95
N LEU A 1224 -9.35 -12.76 23.27
CA LEU A 1224 -9.63 -12.26 24.62
C LEU A 1224 -10.10 -13.35 25.61
N ASN A 1225 -10.47 -14.53 25.13
CA ASN A 1225 -11.07 -15.61 25.95
C ASN A 1225 -10.36 -16.97 25.82
N SER A 1226 -9.34 -17.09 24.97
CA SER A 1226 -8.49 -18.29 24.91
C SER A 1226 -7.53 -18.34 26.08
N SER A 1227 -7.41 -19.52 26.70
CA SER A 1227 -6.41 -19.82 27.73
C SER A 1227 -5.13 -20.43 27.16
N ASN A 1228 -5.08 -20.74 25.85
CA ASN A 1228 -3.95 -21.38 25.19
C ASN A 1228 -3.09 -20.35 24.42
N LEU A 1229 -1.83 -20.21 24.84
CA LEU A 1229 -0.89 -19.25 24.26
C LEU A 1229 -0.58 -19.52 22.78
N GLU A 1230 -0.62 -20.77 22.32
CA GLU A 1230 -0.37 -21.13 20.91
C GLU A 1230 -1.57 -20.75 20.03
N GLN A 1231 -2.80 -21.03 20.49
CA GLN A 1231 -4.02 -20.56 19.82
C GLN A 1231 -4.07 -19.03 19.77
N VAL A 1232 -3.71 -18.34 20.85
CA VAL A 1232 -3.58 -16.87 20.83
C VAL A 1232 -2.55 -16.42 19.80
N GLN A 1233 -1.39 -17.10 19.68
CA GLN A 1233 -0.40 -16.78 18.65
C GLN A 1233 -0.91 -17.01 17.21
N GLU A 1234 -1.73 -18.03 16.98
CA GLU A 1234 -2.36 -18.33 15.68
C GLU A 1234 -3.47 -17.33 15.31
N ILE A 1235 -4.39 -17.05 16.23
CA ILE A 1235 -5.44 -16.02 16.09
C ILE A 1235 -4.79 -14.66 15.83
N VAL A 1236 -3.78 -14.31 16.64
CA VAL A 1236 -3.00 -13.08 16.46
C VAL A 1236 -2.19 -13.13 15.17
N LYS A 1237 -1.78 -14.29 14.64
CA LYS A 1237 -1.12 -14.42 13.33
C LYS A 1237 -2.09 -14.19 12.17
N LYS A 1238 -3.39 -14.45 12.31
CA LYS A 1238 -4.45 -14.09 11.33
C LYS A 1238 -4.84 -12.61 11.38
N LEU A 1239 -4.78 -11.96 12.56
CA LEU A 1239 -5.01 -10.52 12.75
C LEU A 1239 -3.87 -9.61 12.20
N ARG A 1240 -2.93 -10.11 11.37
CA ARG A 1240 -1.61 -9.49 11.13
C ARG A 1240 -1.01 -9.70 9.74
#